data_AF-A0A9N9GQQ8-F1
#
_entry.id   AF-A0A9N9GQQ8-F1
#
_cell.length_a   1.000
_cell.length_b   1.000
_cell.length_c   1.000
_cell.angle_alpha   90.00
_cell.angle_beta   90.00
_cell.angle_gamma   90.00
#
_symmetry.space_group_name_H-M   'P 1'
#
loop_
_entity.id
_entity.type
_entity.pdbx_description
1 polymer ?
#
loop_
_entity_poly.entity_id
_entity_poly.type
_entity_poly.pdbx_seq_one_letter_code
_entity_poly.pdbx_strand_id
1 'polypeptide(L)'
;LLDELAALESANIHAMVESDDRLNSVIRQLDKAISELDNMDSMLTLYTTELNSMGDEIHHIESQNRGLQVETANQKALLADLERLINLITISDQVLQTLLGESLNTIHGVQKIEEAADILQKALLTSYDESTRGMAAVKEKMGLYTQYSNQFCLNFCEFMKQAIKYQADNLISDKTREPRRDSMTILGHEKMEEVLLRYMSLSLWLKEIDPRKHNELQLAYVVSAEQIYRKETKEYLTQIRSMLSKREISEEATYAFSAALIQGHHRSSLIYGSADHGRAPWEFKDSGRGKLPPEEAFEQILLTLVPLIVHEQNFISDFFHIGSKGPKSFQDRAELASWHPKELNGTREVIKDVKAQRKLLEHMEKVFGFLPEELSSFIDQCVGMIARIEKYIKEYEKTSQEFFVKVMKQARAQCITIFERFMVEQLKAIEDTKVTTKKRKGIVLFIKIFPRFCERIEHSMAGVASLEIRDIVNRAYETLVKTMFDSLEAIARDVSSINDDKEQLNVHIMILENMHHFHNEIRMRKILVLDPYTVYAKSSYEKHLEAYARKVLQKPFSKLIEFFDGIDNLLKTSAPEEVGFHMRYSKESLKKLTEHYTAREIKKGLEQLYKRVEKHFTEEEGLLRVVWGIIGQVVIDNHKHFIDLINRCYPDSNIKLEYSLSDLQNFIKVVHEGRKS
;
A
#
# COMPACT_ATOMS: atom_id res chain seq x y z
N LEU A 1 16.86 -141.93 -101.44
CA LEU A 1 16.61 -141.77 -99.98
C LEU A 1 17.29 -140.53 -99.42
N LEU A 2 18.61 -140.37 -99.58
CA LEU A 2 19.28 -139.10 -99.25
C LEU A 2 18.76 -137.91 -100.10
N ASP A 3 18.42 -138.14 -101.37
CA ASP A 3 17.88 -137.09 -102.26
C ASP A 3 16.45 -136.64 -101.93
N GLU A 4 15.62 -137.50 -101.32
CA GLU A 4 14.25 -137.14 -100.92
C GLU A 4 14.23 -136.37 -99.59
N LEU A 5 15.16 -136.68 -98.68
CA LEU A 5 15.33 -135.92 -97.44
C LEU A 5 15.84 -134.49 -97.74
N ALA A 6 16.79 -134.37 -98.68
CA ALA A 6 17.29 -133.08 -99.15
C ALA A 6 16.19 -132.25 -99.87
N ALA A 7 15.27 -132.90 -100.59
CA ALA A 7 14.15 -132.21 -101.24
C ALA A 7 13.09 -131.71 -100.23
N LEU A 8 12.81 -132.47 -99.16
CA LEU A 8 11.89 -132.06 -98.08
C LEU A 8 12.50 -130.97 -97.19
N GLU A 9 13.79 -131.07 -96.84
CA GLU A 9 14.50 -130.02 -96.11
C GLU A 9 14.62 -128.74 -96.95
N SER A 10 14.88 -128.86 -98.25
CA SER A 10 14.90 -127.70 -99.15
C SER A 10 13.52 -127.03 -99.28
N ALA A 11 12.43 -127.81 -99.37
CA ALA A 11 11.07 -127.27 -99.44
C ALA A 11 10.63 -126.61 -98.13
N ASN A 12 11.00 -127.18 -96.97
CA ASN A 12 10.64 -126.63 -95.67
C ASN A 12 11.48 -125.39 -95.32
N ILE A 13 12.76 -125.38 -95.70
CA ILE A 13 13.61 -124.17 -95.66
C ILE A 13 13.00 -123.09 -96.57
N HIS A 14 12.50 -123.44 -97.77
CA HIS A 14 11.90 -122.46 -98.67
C HIS A 14 10.59 -121.85 -98.13
N ALA A 15 9.75 -122.66 -97.47
CA ALA A 15 8.49 -122.21 -96.86
C ALA A 15 8.70 -121.36 -95.59
N MET A 16 9.75 -121.64 -94.79
CA MET A 16 10.14 -120.78 -93.68
C MET A 16 10.71 -119.44 -94.16
N VAL A 17 11.54 -119.46 -95.21
CA VAL A 17 12.15 -118.25 -95.80
C VAL A 17 11.11 -117.30 -96.42
N GLU A 18 10.00 -117.81 -96.97
CA GLU A 18 8.90 -116.96 -97.49
C GLU A 18 8.02 -116.33 -96.38
N SER A 19 7.97 -116.92 -95.18
CA SER A 19 7.17 -116.40 -94.06
C SER A 19 7.87 -115.30 -93.23
N ASP A 20 9.18 -115.14 -93.42
CA ASP A 20 10.04 -114.20 -92.69
C ASP A 20 9.80 -112.74 -93.11
N ASP A 21 9.49 -112.48 -94.39
CA ASP A 21 9.38 -111.10 -94.92
C ASP A 21 8.23 -110.30 -94.29
N ARG A 22 7.09 -110.95 -94.00
CA ARG A 22 5.93 -110.27 -93.36
C ARG A 22 6.15 -110.02 -91.87
N LEU A 23 6.77 -110.97 -91.16
CA LEU A 23 7.06 -110.83 -89.73
C LEU A 23 8.19 -109.81 -89.52
N ASN A 24 9.20 -109.83 -90.38
CA ASN A 24 10.23 -108.78 -90.46
C ASN A 24 9.63 -107.41 -90.81
N SER A 25 8.58 -107.32 -91.63
CA SER A 25 7.89 -106.05 -91.89
C SER A 25 7.16 -105.51 -90.66
N VAL A 26 6.47 -106.34 -89.87
CA VAL A 26 5.75 -105.90 -88.68
C VAL A 26 6.71 -105.57 -87.54
N ILE A 27 7.78 -106.36 -87.35
CA ILE A 27 8.85 -106.04 -86.41
C ILE A 27 9.50 -104.71 -86.80
N ARG A 28 9.81 -104.48 -88.08
CA ARG A 28 10.32 -103.17 -88.55
C ARG A 28 9.35 -102.02 -88.28
N GLN A 29 8.04 -102.23 -88.37
CA GLN A 29 7.05 -101.19 -88.05
C GLN A 29 6.93 -100.94 -86.55
N LEU A 30 7.00 -101.99 -85.71
CA LEU A 30 7.04 -101.86 -84.25
C LEU A 30 8.34 -101.21 -83.78
N ASP A 31 9.49 -101.60 -84.33
CA ASP A 31 10.78 -100.95 -84.07
C ASP A 31 10.75 -99.48 -84.50
N LYS A 32 10.07 -99.17 -85.62
CA LYS A 32 9.87 -97.78 -86.06
C LYS A 32 8.93 -97.02 -85.11
N ALA A 33 7.85 -97.64 -84.64
CA ALA A 33 6.94 -97.01 -83.67
C ALA A 33 7.59 -96.83 -82.30
N ILE A 34 8.39 -97.79 -81.83
CA ILE A 34 9.21 -97.68 -80.63
C ILE A 34 10.25 -96.58 -80.80
N SER A 35 10.93 -96.52 -81.94
CA SER A 35 11.86 -95.44 -82.26
C SER A 35 11.18 -94.07 -82.32
N GLU A 36 9.93 -93.97 -82.81
CA GLU A 36 9.16 -92.72 -82.78
C GLU A 36 8.69 -92.37 -81.36
N LEU A 37 8.32 -93.36 -80.53
CA LEU A 37 7.97 -93.15 -79.12
C LEU A 37 9.19 -92.74 -78.29
N ASP A 38 10.36 -93.34 -78.50
CA ASP A 38 11.62 -92.94 -77.87
C ASP A 38 12.01 -91.52 -78.29
N ASN A 39 11.76 -91.15 -79.54
CA ASN A 39 11.97 -89.79 -80.01
C ASN A 39 10.97 -88.81 -79.36
N MET A 40 9.71 -89.21 -79.19
CA MET A 40 8.72 -88.40 -78.45
C MET A 40 9.06 -88.26 -76.97
N ASP A 41 9.54 -89.32 -76.31
CA ASP A 41 9.96 -89.28 -74.90
C ASP A 41 11.20 -88.41 -74.72
N SER A 42 12.15 -88.50 -75.66
CA SER A 42 13.29 -87.58 -75.71
C SER A 42 12.84 -86.13 -75.88
N MET A 43 11.92 -85.85 -76.79
CA MET A 43 11.35 -84.51 -76.98
C MET A 43 10.58 -84.00 -75.77
N LEU A 44 9.75 -84.84 -75.13
CA LEU A 44 9.00 -84.48 -73.92
C LEU A 44 9.93 -84.24 -72.73
N THR A 45 10.99 -85.04 -72.60
CA THR A 45 12.02 -84.83 -71.58
C THR A 45 12.75 -83.51 -71.82
N LEU A 46 13.12 -83.22 -73.07
CA LEU A 46 13.73 -81.95 -73.47
C LEU A 46 12.81 -80.76 -73.10
N TYR A 47 11.54 -80.80 -73.52
CA TYR A 47 10.59 -79.74 -73.16
C TYR A 47 10.35 -79.64 -71.65
N THR A 48 10.35 -80.74 -70.92
CA THR A 48 10.19 -80.72 -69.45
C THR A 48 11.41 -80.08 -68.80
N THR A 49 12.62 -80.39 -69.27
CA THR A 49 13.84 -79.75 -68.78
C THR A 49 13.89 -78.25 -69.14
N GLU A 50 13.47 -77.87 -70.34
CA GLU A 50 13.37 -76.46 -70.76
C GLU A 50 12.32 -75.71 -69.94
N LEU A 51 11.15 -76.30 -69.67
CA LEU A 51 10.10 -75.68 -68.86
C LEU A 51 10.50 -75.54 -67.39
N ASN A 52 11.21 -76.51 -66.81
CA ASN A 52 11.74 -76.40 -65.45
C ASN A 52 12.83 -75.33 -65.37
N SER A 53 13.76 -75.30 -66.34
CA SER A 53 14.77 -74.24 -66.43
C SER A 53 14.13 -72.86 -66.57
N MET A 54 13.10 -72.75 -67.42
CA MET A 54 12.34 -71.50 -67.60
C MET A 54 11.55 -71.13 -66.34
N GLY A 55 11.03 -72.10 -65.60
CA GLY A 55 10.39 -71.89 -64.30
C GLY A 55 11.35 -71.34 -63.24
N ASP A 56 12.56 -71.91 -63.17
CA ASP A 56 13.63 -71.41 -62.29
C ASP A 56 14.10 -70.01 -62.69
N GLU A 57 14.23 -69.75 -63.99
CA GLU A 57 14.54 -68.41 -64.52
C GLU A 57 13.44 -67.39 -64.20
N ILE A 58 12.16 -67.75 -64.36
CA ILE A 58 11.01 -66.89 -64.01
C ILE A 58 11.03 -66.58 -62.51
N HIS A 59 11.23 -67.59 -61.65
CA HIS A 59 11.29 -67.36 -60.22
C HIS A 59 12.49 -66.48 -59.81
N HIS A 60 13.64 -66.64 -60.49
CA HIS A 60 14.79 -65.76 -60.31
C HIS A 60 14.47 -64.32 -60.73
N ILE A 61 13.80 -64.12 -61.88
CA ILE A 61 13.35 -62.80 -62.37
C ILE A 61 12.32 -62.18 -61.40
N GLU A 62 11.35 -62.94 -60.91
CA GLU A 62 10.35 -62.45 -59.95
C GLU A 62 10.98 -62.03 -58.63
N SER A 63 11.93 -62.82 -58.10
CA SER A 63 12.67 -62.50 -56.89
C SER A 63 13.51 -61.21 -57.08
N GLN A 64 14.21 -61.09 -58.21
CA GLN A 64 14.95 -59.87 -58.54
C GLN A 64 14.02 -58.66 -58.71
N ASN A 65 12.89 -58.81 -59.41
CA ASN A 65 11.90 -57.74 -59.56
C ASN A 65 11.30 -57.31 -58.23
N ARG A 66 11.02 -58.25 -57.32
CA ARG A 66 10.56 -57.92 -55.96
C ARG A 66 11.64 -57.17 -55.19
N GLY A 67 12.90 -57.57 -55.31
CA GLY A 67 14.04 -56.84 -54.75
C GLY A 67 14.12 -55.40 -55.27
N LEU A 68 14.06 -55.23 -56.59
CA LEU A 68 14.06 -53.93 -57.26
C LEU A 68 12.85 -53.06 -56.88
N GLN A 69 11.66 -53.66 -56.70
CA GLN A 69 10.47 -52.94 -56.24
C GLN A 69 10.63 -52.42 -54.81
N VAL A 70 11.16 -53.25 -53.91
CA VAL A 70 11.43 -52.85 -52.53
C VAL A 70 12.51 -51.77 -52.50
N GLU A 71 13.56 -51.91 -53.30
CA GLU A 71 14.61 -50.90 -53.43
C GLU A 71 14.05 -49.57 -53.95
N THR A 72 13.23 -49.61 -55.00
CA THR A 72 12.58 -48.42 -55.58
C THR A 72 11.63 -47.76 -54.57
N ALA A 73 10.87 -48.55 -53.81
CA ALA A 73 9.98 -48.04 -52.78
C ALA A 73 10.78 -47.36 -51.64
N ASN A 74 11.86 -47.99 -51.18
CA ASN A 74 12.75 -47.44 -50.16
C ASN A 74 13.45 -46.17 -50.65
N GLN A 75 13.92 -46.13 -51.90
CA GLN A 75 14.52 -44.94 -52.51
C GLN A 75 13.51 -43.79 -52.58
N LYS A 76 12.25 -44.05 -52.96
CA LYS A 76 11.18 -43.04 -52.95
C LYS A 76 10.87 -42.52 -51.55
N ALA A 77 10.79 -43.40 -50.56
CA ALA A 77 10.55 -43.00 -49.17
C ALA A 77 11.72 -42.16 -48.63
N LEU A 78 12.96 -42.57 -48.89
CA LEU A 78 14.16 -41.83 -48.51
C LEU A 78 14.21 -40.45 -49.17
N LEU A 79 13.88 -40.38 -50.47
CA LEU A 79 13.84 -39.12 -51.21
C LEU A 79 12.78 -38.17 -50.62
N ALA A 80 11.59 -38.67 -50.31
CA ALA A 80 10.54 -37.88 -49.65
C ALA A 80 10.99 -37.35 -48.28
N ASP A 81 11.69 -38.17 -47.48
CA ASP A 81 12.25 -37.73 -46.20
C ASP A 81 13.39 -36.70 -46.35
N LEU A 82 14.28 -36.89 -47.34
CA LEU A 82 15.33 -35.92 -47.66
C LEU A 82 14.75 -34.60 -48.14
N GLU A 83 13.74 -34.61 -49.01
CA GLU A 83 13.05 -33.40 -49.47
C GLU A 83 12.37 -32.67 -48.31
N ARG A 84 11.70 -33.39 -47.41
CA ARG A 84 11.11 -32.82 -46.19
C ARG A 84 12.17 -32.15 -45.32
N LEU A 85 13.31 -32.80 -45.14
CA LEU A 85 14.42 -32.31 -44.32
C LEU A 85 15.09 -31.08 -44.96
N ILE A 86 15.31 -31.10 -46.28
CA ILE A 86 15.82 -29.95 -47.04
C ILE A 86 14.86 -28.77 -46.93
N ASN A 87 13.55 -28.98 -47.10
CA ASN A 87 12.57 -27.91 -46.99
C ASN A 87 12.47 -27.32 -45.57
N LEU A 88 12.69 -28.13 -44.53
CA LEU A 88 12.71 -27.68 -43.14
C LEU A 88 13.99 -26.89 -42.78
N ILE A 89 15.13 -27.27 -43.35
CA ILE A 89 16.43 -26.69 -43.00
C ILE A 89 16.80 -25.52 -43.90
N THR A 90 16.33 -25.46 -45.15
CA THR A 90 16.83 -24.48 -46.12
C THR A 90 16.11 -23.15 -45.96
N ILE A 91 16.78 -22.20 -45.31
CA ILE A 91 16.38 -20.79 -45.32
C ILE A 91 17.02 -20.13 -46.54
N SER A 92 16.24 -19.33 -47.28
CA SER A 92 16.78 -18.55 -48.40
C SER A 92 17.86 -17.58 -47.90
N ASP A 93 19.00 -17.54 -48.60
CA ASP A 93 20.11 -16.64 -48.26
C ASP A 93 19.67 -15.16 -48.29
N GLN A 94 18.67 -14.82 -49.12
CA GLN A 94 18.07 -13.49 -49.14
C GLN A 94 17.42 -13.12 -47.79
N VAL A 95 16.81 -14.08 -47.09
CA VAL A 95 16.19 -13.86 -45.77
C VAL A 95 17.27 -13.62 -44.71
N LEU A 96 18.39 -14.35 -44.80
CA LEU A 96 19.54 -14.15 -43.90
C LEU A 96 20.22 -12.79 -44.15
N GLN A 97 20.35 -12.38 -45.40
CA GLN A 97 20.87 -11.06 -45.78
C GLN A 97 19.91 -9.93 -45.37
N THR A 98 18.59 -10.16 -45.44
CA THR A 98 17.57 -9.20 -44.97
C THR A 98 17.74 -8.92 -43.48
N LEU A 99 18.01 -9.95 -42.67
CA LEU A 99 18.22 -9.81 -41.23
C LEU A 99 19.41 -8.90 -40.88
N LEU A 100 20.50 -8.97 -41.63
CA LEU A 100 21.73 -8.20 -41.35
C LEU A 100 21.86 -6.89 -42.15
N GLY A 101 21.21 -6.80 -43.31
CA GLY A 101 21.41 -5.72 -44.28
C GLY A 101 20.28 -4.68 -44.36
N GLU A 102 19.07 -5.00 -43.90
CA GLU A 102 17.97 -4.02 -43.89
C GLU A 102 18.13 -2.98 -42.77
N SER A 103 17.55 -1.80 -43.00
CA SER A 103 17.68 -0.69 -42.06
C SER A 103 16.67 -0.80 -40.92
N LEU A 104 17.17 -0.84 -39.68
CA LEU A 104 16.37 -0.75 -38.46
C LEU A 104 15.68 0.61 -38.27
N ASN A 105 16.00 1.64 -39.07
CA ASN A 105 15.43 2.97 -38.93
C ASN A 105 14.05 3.14 -39.58
N THR A 106 13.65 2.22 -40.47
CA THR A 106 12.42 2.34 -41.26
C THR A 106 11.37 1.35 -40.79
N ILE A 107 10.10 1.76 -40.75
CA ILE A 107 8.98 0.88 -40.31
C ILE A 107 8.89 -0.36 -41.21
N HIS A 108 9.03 -0.18 -42.52
CA HIS A 108 9.06 -1.30 -43.47
C HIS A 108 10.27 -2.22 -43.28
N GLY A 109 11.45 -1.67 -42.96
CA GLY A 109 12.63 -2.49 -42.66
C GLY A 109 12.44 -3.32 -41.40
N VAL A 110 11.87 -2.74 -40.33
CA VAL A 110 11.56 -3.47 -39.09
C VAL A 110 10.58 -4.63 -39.35
N GLN A 111 9.52 -4.43 -40.14
CA GLN A 111 8.57 -5.50 -40.48
C GLN A 111 9.23 -6.65 -41.25
N LYS A 112 10.08 -6.33 -42.24
CA LYS A 112 10.82 -7.37 -42.99
C LYS A 112 11.80 -8.13 -42.10
N ILE A 113 12.44 -7.43 -41.15
CA ILE A 113 13.32 -8.04 -40.17
C ILE A 113 12.52 -8.96 -39.23
N GLU A 114 11.32 -8.57 -38.80
CA GLU A 114 10.44 -9.42 -37.99
C GLU A 114 10.01 -10.69 -38.73
N GLU A 115 9.66 -10.58 -40.02
CA GLU A 115 9.32 -11.73 -40.87
C GLU A 115 10.53 -12.67 -41.04
N ALA A 116 11.71 -12.10 -41.30
CA ALA A 116 12.95 -12.88 -41.41
C ALA A 116 13.33 -13.56 -40.07
N ALA A 117 13.16 -12.85 -38.94
CA ALA A 117 13.41 -13.36 -37.60
C ALA A 117 12.44 -14.50 -37.24
N ASP A 118 11.18 -14.43 -37.68
CA ASP A 118 10.17 -15.50 -37.50
C ASP A 118 10.57 -16.78 -38.23
N ILE A 119 11.00 -16.66 -39.49
CA ILE A 119 11.47 -17.80 -40.29
C ILE A 119 12.71 -18.43 -39.64
N LEU A 120 13.68 -17.59 -39.23
CA LEU A 120 14.90 -18.05 -38.57
C LEU A 120 14.58 -18.76 -37.23
N GLN A 121 13.68 -18.20 -36.44
CA GLN A 121 13.33 -18.77 -35.15
C GLN A 121 12.56 -20.09 -35.28
N LYS A 122 11.65 -20.20 -36.24
CA LYS A 122 10.98 -21.48 -36.56
C LYS A 122 11.99 -22.55 -36.94
N ALA A 123 12.99 -22.21 -37.76
CA ALA A 123 14.05 -23.14 -38.14
C ALA A 123 14.91 -23.58 -36.94
N LEU A 124 15.23 -22.67 -36.02
CA LEU A 124 16.00 -22.96 -34.81
C LEU A 124 15.21 -23.78 -33.76
N LEU A 125 13.90 -23.56 -33.65
CA LEU A 125 13.01 -24.25 -32.70
C LEU A 125 12.51 -25.61 -33.21
N THR A 126 12.64 -25.90 -34.51
CA THR A 126 12.19 -27.17 -35.08
C THR A 126 12.91 -28.34 -34.41
N SER A 127 12.14 -29.27 -33.84
CA SER A 127 12.68 -30.46 -33.20
C SER A 127 13.10 -31.49 -34.25
N TYR A 128 14.41 -31.68 -34.41
CA TYR A 128 14.98 -32.79 -35.16
C TYR A 128 15.18 -33.99 -34.23
N ASP A 129 14.94 -35.20 -34.74
CA ASP A 129 15.31 -36.46 -34.08
C ASP A 129 16.84 -36.53 -33.86
N GLU A 130 17.27 -37.32 -32.89
CA GLU A 130 18.68 -37.39 -32.46
C GLU A 130 19.62 -37.84 -33.59
N SER A 131 19.15 -38.74 -34.47
CA SER A 131 19.84 -39.15 -35.70
C SER A 131 19.99 -38.01 -36.71
N THR A 132 18.93 -37.26 -36.99
CA THR A 132 18.96 -36.12 -37.93
C THR A 132 19.79 -34.95 -37.39
N ARG A 133 19.79 -34.69 -36.08
CA ARG A 133 20.73 -33.72 -35.45
C ARG A 133 22.18 -34.15 -35.60
N GLY A 134 22.44 -35.45 -35.71
CA GLY A 134 23.77 -36.02 -35.89
C GLY A 134 24.40 -35.70 -37.25
N MET A 135 23.58 -35.47 -38.28
CA MET A 135 24.03 -35.23 -39.65
C MET A 135 24.88 -33.96 -39.76
N ALA A 136 26.02 -34.07 -40.45
CA ALA A 136 26.98 -32.95 -40.60
C ALA A 136 26.34 -31.70 -41.24
N ALA A 137 25.55 -31.88 -42.31
CA ALA A 137 24.88 -30.79 -43.00
C ALA A 137 23.89 -30.02 -42.11
N VAL A 138 23.16 -30.74 -41.25
CA VAL A 138 22.21 -30.16 -40.29
C VAL A 138 22.96 -29.36 -39.23
N LYS A 139 24.05 -29.93 -38.68
CA LYS A 139 24.93 -29.22 -37.72
C LYS A 139 25.55 -27.96 -38.30
N GLU A 140 26.05 -28.03 -39.53
CA GLU A 140 26.66 -26.89 -40.20
C GLU A 140 25.64 -25.76 -40.43
N LYS A 141 24.45 -26.08 -40.97
CA LYS A 141 23.38 -25.10 -41.19
C LYS A 141 22.85 -24.52 -39.89
N MET A 142 22.65 -25.33 -38.85
CA MET A 142 22.24 -24.84 -37.52
C MET A 142 23.33 -23.97 -36.88
N GLY A 143 24.60 -24.33 -37.05
CA GLY A 143 25.73 -23.52 -36.61
C GLY A 143 25.74 -22.16 -37.31
N LEU A 144 25.54 -22.14 -38.63
CA LEU A 144 25.43 -20.93 -39.42
C LEU A 144 24.23 -20.07 -38.97
N TYR A 145 23.04 -20.63 -38.82
CA TYR A 145 21.86 -19.91 -38.33
C TYR A 145 22.07 -19.34 -36.93
N THR A 146 22.75 -20.07 -36.05
CA THR A 146 23.13 -19.58 -34.72
C THR A 146 24.10 -18.40 -34.83
N GLN A 147 25.07 -18.43 -35.75
CA GLN A 147 25.98 -17.31 -35.98
C GLN A 147 25.25 -16.07 -36.49
N TYR A 148 24.39 -16.20 -37.50
CA TYR A 148 23.58 -15.09 -38.01
C TYR A 148 22.66 -14.52 -36.92
N SER A 149 22.02 -15.39 -36.14
CA SER A 149 21.18 -15.01 -35.01
C SER A 149 21.96 -14.20 -33.96
N ASN A 150 23.15 -14.68 -33.57
CA ASN A 150 24.00 -13.99 -32.61
C ASN A 150 24.50 -12.64 -33.14
N GLN A 151 24.88 -12.57 -34.43
CA GLN A 151 25.33 -11.34 -35.06
C GLN A 151 24.20 -10.30 -35.10
N PHE A 152 22.98 -10.73 -35.44
CA PHE A 152 21.81 -9.86 -35.41
C PHE A 152 21.47 -9.41 -33.99
N CYS A 153 21.47 -10.31 -32.98
CA CYS A 153 21.30 -9.95 -31.57
C CYS A 153 22.28 -8.86 -31.12
N LEU A 154 23.55 -8.99 -31.51
CA LEU A 154 24.60 -8.01 -31.20
C LEU A 154 24.30 -6.65 -31.85
N ASN A 155 24.06 -6.64 -33.16
CA ASN A 155 23.80 -5.42 -33.91
C ASN A 155 22.52 -4.72 -33.42
N PHE A 156 21.45 -5.47 -33.18
CA PHE A 156 20.18 -4.97 -32.68
C PHE A 156 20.31 -4.40 -31.26
N CYS A 157 21.02 -5.09 -30.38
CA CYS A 157 21.25 -4.61 -29.01
C CYS A 157 22.04 -3.29 -29.00
N GLU A 158 23.10 -3.17 -29.81
CA GLU A 158 23.88 -1.93 -29.92
C GLU A 158 23.07 -0.79 -30.56
N PHE A 159 22.28 -1.09 -31.60
CA PHE A 159 21.36 -0.12 -32.20
C PHE A 159 20.36 0.40 -31.17
N MET A 160 19.72 -0.50 -30.41
CA MET A 160 18.73 -0.11 -29.41
C MET A 160 19.34 0.68 -28.24
N LYS A 161 20.55 0.31 -27.78
CA LYS A 161 21.28 1.11 -26.78
C LYS A 161 21.53 2.54 -27.28
N GLN A 162 21.94 2.69 -28.54
CA GLN A 162 22.14 4.01 -29.16
C GLN A 162 20.83 4.78 -29.32
N ALA A 163 19.75 4.11 -29.74
CA ALA A 163 18.43 4.70 -29.90
C ALA A 163 17.87 5.21 -28.57
N ILE A 164 17.94 4.39 -27.51
CA ILE A 164 17.55 4.77 -26.15
C ILE A 164 18.34 5.97 -25.68
N LYS A 165 19.67 5.94 -25.83
CA LYS A 165 20.53 7.05 -25.41
C LYS A 165 20.20 8.34 -26.17
N TYR A 166 20.03 8.24 -27.49
CA TYR A 166 19.67 9.39 -28.32
C TYR A 166 18.32 10.00 -27.92
N GLN A 167 17.29 9.17 -27.67
CA GLN A 167 16.00 9.67 -27.20
C GLN A 167 16.09 10.28 -25.79
N ALA A 168 16.87 9.68 -24.89
CA ALA A 168 17.10 10.22 -23.56
C ALA A 168 17.83 11.57 -23.61
N ASP A 169 18.89 11.69 -24.41
CA ASP A 169 19.63 12.95 -24.60
C ASP A 169 18.74 14.05 -25.20
N ASN A 170 17.85 13.70 -26.13
CA ASN A 170 16.85 14.62 -26.69
C ASN A 170 15.85 15.11 -25.62
N LEU A 171 15.34 14.22 -24.77
CA LEU A 171 14.44 14.60 -23.68
C LEU A 171 15.14 15.48 -22.64
N ILE A 172 16.38 15.14 -22.27
CA ILE A 172 17.17 15.92 -21.31
C ILE A 172 17.49 17.33 -21.84
N SER A 173 17.73 17.48 -23.14
CA SER A 173 18.08 18.76 -23.78
C SER A 173 16.87 19.61 -24.20
N ASP A 174 15.65 19.06 -24.13
CA ASP A 174 14.43 19.76 -24.53
C ASP A 174 14.04 20.84 -23.51
N LYS A 175 14.32 22.09 -23.87
CA LYS A 175 13.99 23.28 -23.07
C LYS A 175 12.48 23.49 -22.87
N THR A 176 11.63 22.87 -23.67
CA THR A 176 10.18 22.98 -23.48
C THR A 176 9.69 22.22 -22.25
N ARG A 177 10.50 21.29 -21.74
CA ARG A 177 10.24 20.46 -20.56
C ARG A 177 10.72 21.10 -19.25
N GLU A 178 11.38 22.25 -19.32
CA GLU A 178 11.76 23.01 -18.12
C GLU A 178 10.51 23.44 -17.34
N PRO A 179 10.55 23.39 -15.99
CA PRO A 179 9.40 23.70 -15.16
C PRO A 179 8.91 25.14 -15.39
N ARG A 180 7.67 25.27 -15.90
CA ARG A 180 7.00 26.57 -16.06
C ARG A 180 6.13 26.86 -14.85
N ARG A 181 6.03 28.12 -14.44
CA ARG A 181 5.15 28.54 -13.33
C ARG A 181 3.68 28.13 -13.54
N ASP A 182 3.24 28.04 -14.79
CA ASP A 182 1.84 27.78 -15.14
C ASP A 182 1.55 26.29 -15.44
N SER A 183 2.58 25.41 -15.42
CA SER A 183 2.46 23.98 -15.73
C SER A 183 3.19 23.15 -14.67
N MET A 184 2.49 22.83 -13.58
CA MET A 184 3.03 22.12 -12.41
C MET A 184 2.99 20.59 -12.59
N THR A 185 3.46 20.09 -13.72
CA THR A 185 3.44 18.66 -14.03
C THR A 185 4.74 18.26 -14.72
N ILE A 186 5.23 17.07 -14.42
CA ILE A 186 6.29 16.44 -15.22
C ILE A 186 5.61 15.86 -16.47
N LEU A 187 6.15 16.19 -17.64
CA LEU A 187 5.62 15.70 -18.91
C LEU A 187 5.98 14.21 -19.08
N GLY A 188 5.04 13.41 -19.59
CA GLY A 188 5.30 12.00 -19.91
C GLY A 188 6.40 11.83 -20.96
N HIS A 189 6.92 10.59 -21.05
CA HIS A 189 7.97 10.20 -22.01
C HIS A 189 7.39 9.54 -23.27
N GLU A 190 6.11 9.77 -23.55
CA GLU A 190 5.32 9.16 -24.64
C GLU A 190 6.05 9.16 -26.00
N LYS A 191 6.74 10.25 -26.37
CA LYS A 191 7.49 10.32 -27.64
C LYS A 191 8.65 9.33 -27.72
N MET A 192 9.38 9.14 -26.63
CA MET A 192 10.47 8.16 -26.55
C MET A 192 9.88 6.75 -26.60
N GLU A 193 8.81 6.52 -25.84
CA GLU A 193 8.11 5.25 -25.82
C GLU A 193 7.57 4.89 -27.21
N GLU A 194 6.89 5.80 -27.92
CA GLU A 194 6.41 5.59 -29.31
C GLU A 194 7.51 5.17 -30.29
N VAL A 195 8.74 5.62 -30.09
CA VAL A 195 9.89 5.19 -30.90
C VAL A 195 10.31 3.78 -30.50
N LEU A 196 10.41 3.50 -29.20
CA LEU A 196 10.87 2.21 -28.69
C LEU A 196 9.86 1.10 -28.94
N LEU A 197 8.55 1.38 -28.82
CA LEU A 197 7.46 0.42 -29.00
C LEU A 197 7.47 -0.25 -30.38
N ARG A 198 8.03 0.41 -31.40
CA ARG A 198 8.22 -0.17 -32.75
C ARG A 198 9.09 -1.43 -32.75
N TYR A 199 9.91 -1.61 -31.71
CA TYR A 199 10.85 -2.72 -31.58
C TYR A 199 10.44 -3.72 -30.49
N MET A 200 9.21 -3.63 -29.96
CA MET A 200 8.74 -4.48 -28.87
C MET A 200 8.75 -5.97 -29.22
N SER A 201 8.35 -6.30 -30.45
CA SER A 201 8.42 -7.64 -31.07
C SER A 201 9.87 -8.15 -31.11
N LEU A 202 10.80 -7.35 -31.65
CA LEU A 202 12.22 -7.71 -31.73
C LEU A 202 12.88 -7.82 -30.35
N SER A 203 12.39 -7.08 -29.35
CA SER A 203 12.81 -7.24 -27.96
C SER A 203 12.37 -8.59 -27.38
N LEU A 204 11.17 -9.07 -27.72
CA LEU A 204 10.72 -10.42 -27.37
C LEU A 204 11.58 -11.51 -28.03
N TRP A 205 11.92 -11.31 -29.30
CA TRP A 205 12.82 -12.21 -30.01
C TRP A 205 14.21 -12.28 -29.34
N LEU A 206 14.77 -11.12 -28.99
CA LEU A 206 16.05 -11.03 -28.27
C LEU A 206 15.99 -11.77 -26.92
N LYS A 207 14.87 -11.67 -26.19
CA LYS A 207 14.64 -12.38 -24.92
C LYS A 207 14.72 -13.90 -25.07
N GLU A 208 14.19 -14.46 -26.15
CA GLU A 208 14.15 -15.91 -26.39
C GLU A 208 15.49 -16.46 -26.91
N ILE A 209 16.17 -15.72 -27.79
CA ILE A 209 17.42 -16.16 -28.41
C ILE A 209 18.64 -15.88 -27.52
N ASP A 210 18.79 -14.65 -27.04
CA ASP A 210 19.92 -14.23 -26.19
C ASP A 210 19.44 -13.44 -24.96
N PRO A 211 19.05 -14.16 -23.88
CA PRO A 211 18.64 -13.53 -22.63
C PRO A 211 19.71 -12.62 -22.01
N ARG A 212 21.00 -12.84 -22.30
CA ARG A 212 22.08 -12.00 -21.74
C ARG A 212 22.07 -10.63 -22.40
N LYS A 213 21.95 -10.58 -23.72
CA LYS A 213 21.84 -9.31 -24.47
C LYS A 213 20.54 -8.58 -24.16
N HIS A 214 19.44 -9.29 -23.94
CA HIS A 214 18.20 -8.70 -23.46
C HIS A 214 18.36 -8.02 -22.09
N ASN A 215 19.10 -8.65 -21.17
CA ASN A 215 19.43 -8.03 -19.87
C ASN A 215 20.32 -6.80 -20.02
N GLU A 216 21.33 -6.82 -20.90
CA GLU A 216 22.15 -5.64 -21.20
C GLU A 216 21.29 -4.46 -21.70
N LEU A 217 20.34 -4.74 -22.59
CA LEU A 217 19.42 -3.74 -23.13
C LEU A 217 18.51 -3.14 -22.03
N GLN A 218 17.97 -3.99 -21.16
CA GLN A 218 17.18 -3.55 -20.01
C GLN A 218 17.94 -2.61 -19.09
N LEU A 219 19.20 -2.95 -18.79
CA LEU A 219 20.06 -2.11 -17.95
C LEU A 219 20.37 -0.78 -18.62
N ALA A 220 20.62 -0.76 -19.93
CA ALA A 220 20.85 0.47 -20.67
C ALA A 220 19.63 1.40 -20.62
N TYR A 221 18.42 0.86 -20.81
CA TYR A 221 17.18 1.61 -20.68
C TYR A 221 17.02 2.20 -19.28
N VAL A 222 17.14 1.36 -18.25
CA VAL A 222 16.96 1.76 -16.86
C VAL A 222 17.92 2.88 -16.45
N VAL A 223 19.18 2.82 -16.88
CA VAL A 223 20.18 3.87 -16.62
C VAL A 223 19.82 5.18 -17.34
N SER A 224 19.35 5.10 -18.58
CA SER A 224 18.92 6.30 -19.31
C SER A 224 17.65 6.92 -18.72
N ALA A 225 16.65 6.11 -18.37
CA ALA A 225 15.41 6.56 -17.75
C ALA A 225 15.66 7.24 -16.39
N GLU A 226 16.53 6.65 -15.55
CA GLU A 226 16.94 7.20 -14.25
C GLU A 226 17.44 8.64 -14.36
N GLN A 227 18.28 8.94 -15.35
CA GLN A 227 18.84 10.28 -15.55
C GLN A 227 17.76 11.31 -15.88
N ILE A 228 16.80 10.93 -16.73
CA ILE A 228 15.67 11.80 -17.12
C ILE A 228 14.79 12.05 -15.91
N TYR A 229 14.29 10.99 -15.26
CA TYR A 229 13.39 11.12 -14.12
C TYR A 229 14.05 11.85 -12.94
N ARG A 230 15.34 11.61 -12.67
CA ARG A 230 16.07 12.31 -11.61
C ARG A 230 16.12 13.81 -11.88
N LYS A 231 16.48 14.22 -13.10
CA LYS A 231 16.57 15.63 -13.48
C LYS A 231 15.19 16.30 -13.36
N GLU A 232 14.19 15.75 -14.04
CA GLU A 232 12.85 16.35 -14.10
C GLU A 232 12.17 16.40 -12.73
N THR A 233 12.28 15.32 -11.94
CA THR A 233 11.73 15.28 -10.59
C THR A 233 12.41 16.30 -9.69
N LYS A 234 13.75 16.42 -9.74
CA LYS A 234 14.48 17.38 -8.91
C LYS A 234 14.14 18.83 -9.25
N GLU A 235 14.00 19.15 -10.53
CA GLU A 235 13.60 20.47 -11.01
C GLU A 235 12.17 20.81 -10.57
N TYR A 236 11.23 19.87 -10.77
CA TYR A 236 9.84 19.98 -10.32
C TYR A 236 9.73 20.19 -8.80
N LEU A 237 10.42 19.36 -8.02
CA LEU A 237 10.43 19.47 -6.57
C LEU A 237 11.03 20.81 -6.12
N THR A 238 12.12 21.27 -6.74
CA THR A 238 12.69 22.59 -6.44
C THR A 238 11.69 23.72 -6.68
N GLN A 239 10.89 23.61 -7.75
CA GLN A 239 9.82 24.55 -8.04
C GLN A 239 8.75 24.56 -6.94
N ILE A 240 8.27 23.38 -6.51
CA ILE A 240 7.31 23.26 -5.41
C ILE A 240 7.89 23.81 -4.10
N ARG A 241 9.17 23.55 -3.79
CA ARG A 241 9.84 24.12 -2.60
C ARG A 241 9.79 25.64 -2.60
N SER A 242 9.96 26.28 -3.76
CA SER A 242 9.90 27.75 -3.87
C SER A 242 8.50 28.32 -3.57
N MET A 243 7.45 27.51 -3.79
CA MET A 243 6.06 27.85 -3.53
C MET A 243 5.59 27.46 -2.12
N LEU A 244 6.39 26.71 -1.35
CA LEU A 244 6.01 26.34 0.01
C LEU A 244 5.79 27.57 0.89
N SER A 245 4.67 27.57 1.61
CA SER A 245 4.44 28.49 2.71
C SER A 245 5.45 28.24 3.83
N LYS A 246 6.02 29.31 4.38
CA LYS A 246 6.81 29.23 5.61
C LYS A 246 5.82 29.36 6.76
N ARG A 247 5.82 28.42 7.70
CA ARG A 247 5.03 28.56 8.93
C ARG A 247 5.65 29.65 9.80
N GLU A 248 4.84 30.61 10.20
CA GLU A 248 5.25 31.59 11.19
C GLU A 248 5.07 31.01 12.59
N ILE A 249 6.08 31.19 13.45
CA ILE A 249 6.04 30.73 14.85
C ILE A 249 4.80 31.29 15.58
N SER A 250 4.30 32.45 15.16
CA SER A 250 3.09 33.06 15.72
C SER A 250 1.80 32.32 15.36
N GLU A 251 1.74 31.67 14.20
CA GLU A 251 0.61 30.82 13.82
C GLU A 251 0.67 29.49 14.59
N GLU A 252 1.86 28.91 14.71
CA GLU A 252 2.08 27.67 15.46
C GLU A 252 1.78 27.84 16.96
N ALA A 253 2.09 28.99 17.55
CA ALA A 253 1.80 29.30 18.95
C ALA A 253 0.30 29.30 19.29
N THR A 254 -0.59 29.32 18.30
CA THR A 254 -2.05 29.23 18.53
C THR A 254 -2.54 27.83 18.86
N TYR A 255 -1.78 26.79 18.47
CA TYR A 255 -2.17 25.39 18.63
C TYR A 255 -1.05 24.49 19.18
N ALA A 256 0.23 24.84 19.07
CA ALA A 256 1.35 24.06 19.59
C ALA A 256 1.85 24.60 20.94
N PHE A 257 2.02 23.70 21.91
CA PHE A 257 2.46 24.00 23.27
C PHE A 257 3.87 24.59 23.31
N SER A 258 4.80 24.00 22.55
CA SER A 258 6.20 24.45 22.50
C SER A 258 6.33 25.87 21.96
N ALA A 259 5.64 26.19 20.86
CA ALA A 259 5.64 27.52 20.26
C ALA A 259 5.00 28.57 21.18
N ALA A 260 3.90 28.22 21.85
CA ALA A 260 3.23 29.11 22.79
C ALA A 260 4.08 29.39 24.04
N LEU A 261 4.83 28.41 24.53
CA LEU A 261 5.76 28.59 25.66
C LEU A 261 6.87 29.57 25.28
N ILE A 262 7.42 29.48 24.06
CA ILE A 262 8.45 30.41 23.55
C ILE A 262 7.89 31.83 23.44
N GLN A 263 6.71 32.02 22.83
CA GLN A 263 6.10 33.34 22.72
C GLN A 263 5.72 33.94 24.09
N GLY A 264 5.27 33.12 25.05
CA GLY A 264 4.90 33.57 26.39
C GLY A 264 6.02 34.25 27.19
N HIS A 265 7.29 34.06 26.81
CA HIS A 265 8.44 34.76 27.40
C HIS A 265 8.57 36.22 26.91
N HIS A 266 7.95 36.56 25.77
CA HIS A 266 7.86 37.92 25.24
C HIS A 266 6.45 38.46 25.52
N ARG A 267 6.32 39.28 26.56
CA ARG A 267 5.03 39.71 27.15
C ARG A 267 4.01 40.24 26.13
N SER A 268 2.74 39.86 26.42
CA SER A 268 1.50 40.60 26.17
C SER A 268 1.03 40.75 24.72
N SER A 269 0.62 39.65 24.08
CA SER A 269 -0.78 39.45 23.70
C SER A 269 -0.91 38.22 22.80
N LEU A 270 -1.15 37.04 23.38
CA LEU A 270 -1.95 36.05 22.66
C LEU A 270 -3.37 36.62 22.67
N ILE A 271 -3.68 37.49 21.71
CA ILE A 271 -5.04 37.97 21.48
C ILE A 271 -5.81 36.75 20.99
N TYR A 272 -6.42 36.02 21.93
CA TYR A 272 -7.46 35.04 21.66
C TYR A 272 -8.78 35.79 21.34
N GLY A 273 -8.71 36.80 20.47
CA GLY A 273 -9.75 37.80 20.28
C GLY A 273 -10.11 37.95 18.80
N SER A 274 -11.38 37.68 18.52
CA SER A 274 -12.07 37.74 17.23
C SER A 274 -11.40 36.97 16.10
N ALA A 275 -11.86 35.72 15.94
CA ALA A 275 -11.93 35.09 14.63
C ALA A 275 -12.54 36.11 13.66
N ASP A 276 -11.71 36.58 12.74
CA ASP A 276 -12.16 37.27 11.55
C ASP A 276 -13.09 36.29 10.80
N HIS A 277 -14.38 36.56 10.85
CA HIS A 277 -15.47 35.95 10.07
C HIS A 277 -15.18 34.56 9.47
N GLY A 278 -15.22 33.52 10.31
CA GLY A 278 -15.46 32.14 9.87
C GLY A 278 -14.26 31.26 9.51
N ARG A 279 -13.01 31.75 9.60
CA ARG A 279 -11.80 30.92 9.38
C ARG A 279 -10.99 30.70 10.66
N ALA A 280 -10.43 29.51 10.81
CA ALA A 280 -9.62 29.17 11.98
C ALA A 280 -8.22 29.80 11.89
N PRO A 281 -7.58 30.18 13.02
CA PRO A 281 -6.27 30.86 13.01
C PRO A 281 -5.12 30.09 12.34
N TRP A 282 -5.21 28.77 12.28
CA TRP A 282 -4.23 27.88 11.64
C TRP A 282 -4.54 27.59 10.16
N GLU A 283 -5.67 28.08 9.64
CA GLU A 283 -5.98 27.93 8.22
C GLU A 283 -5.10 28.86 7.40
N PHE A 284 -4.52 28.29 6.35
CA PHE A 284 -3.62 29.01 5.46
C PHE A 284 -4.33 30.22 4.82
N LYS A 285 -3.75 31.41 5.00
CA LYS A 285 -4.17 32.63 4.30
C LYS A 285 -3.33 32.79 3.05
N ASP A 286 -3.93 32.53 1.88
CA ASP A 286 -3.27 32.85 0.62
C ASP A 286 -3.06 34.37 0.53
N SER A 287 -1.79 34.77 0.60
CA SER A 287 -1.38 36.18 0.52
C SER A 287 -1.37 36.71 -0.92
N GLY A 288 -2.00 35.98 -1.87
CA GLY A 288 -1.99 36.30 -3.30
C GLY A 288 -0.62 36.10 -3.95
N ARG A 289 0.29 35.37 -3.28
CA ARG A 289 1.66 35.10 -3.76
C ARG A 289 1.82 33.71 -4.40
N GLY A 290 0.73 32.96 -4.55
CA GLY A 290 0.75 31.59 -5.10
C GLY A 290 1.51 30.61 -4.22
N LYS A 291 1.44 30.80 -2.89
CA LYS A 291 2.07 29.89 -1.94
C LYS A 291 1.13 28.74 -1.59
N LEU A 292 1.69 27.54 -1.41
CA LEU A 292 0.94 26.33 -1.08
C LEU A 292 1.26 25.88 0.36
N PRO A 293 0.26 25.42 1.14
CA PRO A 293 0.53 24.78 2.42
C PRO A 293 1.23 23.43 2.20
N PRO A 294 2.06 22.96 3.16
CA PRO A 294 2.83 21.72 3.00
C PRO A 294 1.97 20.49 2.65
N GLU A 295 0.78 20.36 3.24
CA GLU A 295 -0.13 19.23 2.99
C GLU A 295 -0.63 19.20 1.54
N GLU A 296 -1.01 20.35 0.98
CA GLU A 296 -1.45 20.44 -0.42
C GLU A 296 -0.28 20.30 -1.39
N ALA A 297 0.86 20.90 -1.07
CA ALA A 297 2.07 20.75 -1.88
C ALA A 297 2.51 19.28 -1.97
N PHE A 298 2.45 18.54 -0.87
CA PHE A 298 2.75 17.11 -0.85
C PHE A 298 1.70 16.29 -1.61
N GLU A 299 0.42 16.62 -1.51
CA GLU A 299 -0.62 15.98 -2.33
C GLU A 299 -0.37 16.22 -3.83
N GLN A 300 0.02 17.43 -4.23
CA GLN A 300 0.35 17.73 -5.64
C GLN A 300 1.57 16.93 -6.13
N ILE A 301 2.58 16.76 -5.27
CA ILE A 301 3.73 15.90 -5.57
C ILE A 301 3.26 14.46 -5.82
N LEU A 302 2.43 13.91 -4.94
CA LEU A 302 1.92 12.54 -5.11
C LEU A 302 1.03 12.41 -6.36
N LEU A 303 0.13 13.36 -6.61
CA LEU A 303 -0.73 13.35 -7.80
C LEU A 303 0.06 13.38 -9.11
N THR A 304 1.25 13.96 -9.12
CA THR A 304 2.12 14.01 -10.30
C THR A 304 3.01 12.77 -10.39
N LEU A 305 3.63 12.34 -9.29
CA LEU A 305 4.61 11.26 -9.30
C LEU A 305 3.97 9.87 -9.35
N VAL A 306 2.82 9.66 -8.72
CA VAL A 306 2.17 8.34 -8.68
C VAL A 306 1.86 7.84 -10.09
N PRO A 307 1.18 8.60 -10.98
CA PRO A 307 0.89 8.13 -12.33
C PRO A 307 2.17 7.84 -13.13
N LEU A 308 3.22 8.64 -12.98
CA LEU A 308 4.49 8.45 -13.69
C LEU A 308 5.19 7.15 -13.28
N ILE A 309 5.25 6.85 -11.98
CA ILE A 309 5.86 5.61 -11.48
C ILE A 309 5.07 4.39 -11.97
N VAL A 310 3.73 4.47 -11.95
CA VAL A 310 2.85 3.39 -12.43
C VAL A 310 3.04 3.18 -13.93
N HIS A 311 3.05 4.26 -14.70
CA HIS A 311 3.24 4.26 -16.14
C HIS A 311 4.57 3.64 -16.54
N GLU A 312 5.67 4.12 -15.94
CA GLU A 312 7.02 3.63 -16.21
C GLU A 312 7.18 2.16 -15.84
N GLN A 313 6.64 1.73 -14.69
CA GLN A 313 6.68 0.32 -14.30
C GLN A 313 5.96 -0.57 -15.32
N ASN A 314 4.79 -0.12 -15.77
CA ASN A 314 3.99 -0.84 -16.74
C ASN A 314 4.67 -0.86 -18.12
N PHE A 315 5.35 0.22 -18.51
CA PHE A 315 6.12 0.30 -19.74
C PHE A 315 7.30 -0.68 -19.71
N ILE A 316 8.09 -0.68 -18.63
CA ILE A 316 9.21 -1.63 -18.43
C ILE A 316 8.70 -3.08 -18.46
N SER A 317 7.54 -3.34 -17.83
CA SER A 317 6.92 -4.67 -17.81
C SER A 317 6.53 -5.13 -19.21
N ASP A 318 5.87 -4.27 -20.01
CA ASP A 318 5.37 -4.62 -21.34
C ASP A 318 6.50 -4.68 -22.38
N PHE A 319 7.33 -3.64 -22.46
CA PHE A 319 8.37 -3.54 -23.48
C PHE A 319 9.40 -4.68 -23.37
N PHE A 320 9.79 -5.04 -22.14
CA PHE A 320 10.76 -6.11 -21.89
C PHE A 320 10.13 -7.47 -21.59
N HIS A 321 8.79 -7.55 -21.65
CA HIS A 321 8.02 -8.77 -21.39
C HIS A 321 8.33 -9.36 -19.99
N ILE A 322 8.41 -8.51 -18.97
CA ILE A 322 8.66 -8.85 -17.57
C ILE A 322 7.30 -8.96 -16.87
N GLY A 323 6.61 -10.09 -17.03
CA GLY A 323 5.28 -10.30 -16.47
C GLY A 323 4.48 -11.37 -17.20
N SER A 324 3.21 -11.52 -16.82
CA SER A 324 2.29 -12.50 -17.40
C SER A 324 1.32 -11.90 -18.44
N LYS A 325 1.29 -10.57 -18.60
CA LYS A 325 0.53 -9.90 -19.66
C LYS A 325 1.45 -9.73 -20.87
N GLY A 326 1.05 -10.31 -21.99
CA GLY A 326 1.82 -10.28 -23.25
C GLY A 326 2.07 -11.69 -23.80
N PRO A 327 2.52 -11.77 -25.06
CA PRO A 327 2.78 -13.03 -25.75
C PRO A 327 3.84 -13.85 -25.03
N LYS A 328 3.61 -15.17 -24.93
CA LYS A 328 4.56 -16.10 -24.30
C LYS A 328 5.79 -16.36 -25.16
N SER A 329 5.63 -16.24 -26.47
CA SER A 329 6.68 -16.43 -27.46
C SER A 329 6.59 -15.41 -28.58
N PHE A 330 7.69 -15.16 -29.28
CA PHE A 330 7.71 -14.33 -30.48
C PHE A 330 6.81 -14.87 -31.60
N GLN A 331 6.49 -16.16 -31.62
CA GLN A 331 5.52 -16.73 -32.54
C GLN A 331 4.10 -16.17 -32.32
N ASP A 332 3.78 -15.76 -31.10
CA ASP A 332 2.49 -15.18 -30.71
C ASP A 332 2.49 -13.63 -30.81
N ARG A 333 3.49 -13.03 -31.48
CA ARG A 333 3.64 -11.56 -31.58
C ARG A 333 2.41 -10.83 -32.14
N ALA A 334 1.51 -11.53 -32.85
CA ALA A 334 0.25 -10.97 -33.32
C ALA A 334 -0.63 -10.44 -32.17
N GLU A 335 -0.50 -10.98 -30.95
CA GLU A 335 -1.18 -10.46 -29.76
C GLU A 335 -0.78 -9.00 -29.45
N LEU A 336 0.44 -8.58 -29.84
CA LEU A 336 0.91 -7.20 -29.65
C LEU A 336 0.15 -6.18 -30.51
N ALA A 337 -0.55 -6.60 -31.55
CA ALA A 337 -1.39 -5.70 -32.34
C ALA A 337 -2.59 -5.15 -31.55
N SER A 338 -2.99 -5.84 -30.47
CA SER A 338 -4.06 -5.42 -29.56
C SER A 338 -3.59 -4.47 -28.45
N TRP A 339 -2.27 -4.29 -28.30
CA TRP A 339 -1.67 -3.50 -27.23
C TRP A 339 -1.87 -1.99 -27.46
N HIS A 340 -2.20 -1.25 -26.41
CA HIS A 340 -2.48 0.20 -26.50
C HIS A 340 -1.80 0.99 -25.36
N PRO A 341 -1.11 2.13 -25.64
CA PRO A 341 -0.39 2.92 -24.63
C PRO A 341 -1.22 3.35 -23.41
N LYS A 342 -2.52 3.59 -23.60
CA LYS A 342 -3.46 3.93 -22.50
C LYS A 342 -3.51 2.89 -21.37
N GLU A 343 -3.14 1.63 -21.64
CA GLU A 343 -3.09 0.56 -20.63
C GLU A 343 -1.93 0.70 -19.64
N LEU A 344 -1.03 1.67 -19.85
CA LEU A 344 0.11 1.93 -18.98
C LEU A 344 -0.27 2.74 -17.72
N ASN A 345 -1.36 3.50 -17.73
CA ASN A 345 -1.73 4.39 -16.61
C ASN A 345 -2.46 3.69 -15.45
N GLY A 346 -2.82 2.42 -15.60
CA GLY A 346 -3.65 1.69 -14.63
C GLY A 346 -2.86 0.80 -13.66
N THR A 347 -3.46 0.51 -12.51
CA THR A 347 -2.97 -0.56 -11.63
C THR A 347 -3.09 -1.92 -12.31
N ARG A 348 -2.20 -2.86 -11.94
CA ARG A 348 -2.20 -4.21 -12.51
C ARG A 348 -2.20 -5.26 -11.42
N GLU A 349 -2.72 -6.43 -11.77
CA GLU A 349 -2.68 -7.59 -10.87
C GLU A 349 -1.25 -8.02 -10.57
N VAL A 350 -1.06 -8.60 -9.39
CA VAL A 350 0.24 -9.10 -8.93
C VAL A 350 0.83 -10.11 -9.91
N ILE A 351 2.10 -9.93 -10.25
CA ILE A 351 2.84 -10.86 -11.11
C ILE A 351 3.07 -12.16 -10.34
N LYS A 352 2.56 -13.29 -10.88
CA LYS A 352 2.69 -14.61 -10.23
C LYS A 352 4.12 -15.16 -10.23
N ASP A 353 4.92 -14.80 -11.23
CA ASP A 353 6.33 -15.21 -11.31
C ASP A 353 7.20 -14.34 -10.39
N VAL A 354 7.68 -14.96 -9.31
CA VAL A 354 8.55 -14.34 -8.30
C VAL A 354 9.84 -13.78 -8.90
N LYS A 355 10.41 -14.43 -9.93
CA LYS A 355 11.64 -13.96 -10.57
C LYS A 355 11.39 -12.70 -11.39
N ALA A 356 10.30 -12.69 -12.17
CA ALA A 356 9.89 -11.52 -12.93
C ALA A 356 9.53 -10.34 -12.01
N GLN A 357 8.80 -10.60 -10.93
CA GLN A 357 8.46 -9.60 -9.92
C GLN A 357 9.71 -8.97 -9.29
N ARG A 358 10.65 -9.80 -8.82
CA ARG A 358 11.92 -9.31 -8.23
C ARG A 358 12.71 -8.47 -9.22
N LYS A 359 12.79 -8.92 -10.47
CA LYS A 359 13.52 -8.21 -11.52
C LYS A 359 12.89 -6.86 -11.86
N LEU A 360 11.56 -6.80 -11.94
CA LEU A 360 10.84 -5.54 -12.14
C LEU A 360 11.09 -4.59 -10.97
N LEU A 361 11.04 -5.10 -9.73
CA LEU A 361 11.39 -4.31 -8.54
C LEU A 361 12.82 -3.75 -8.61
N GLU A 362 13.81 -4.57 -8.97
CA GLU A 362 15.20 -4.11 -9.14
C GLU A 362 15.36 -3.03 -10.22
N HIS A 363 14.59 -3.10 -11.31
CA HIS A 363 14.59 -2.05 -12.33
C HIS A 363 13.97 -0.76 -11.78
N MET A 364 12.82 -0.84 -11.12
CA MET A 364 12.17 0.33 -10.52
C MET A 364 13.04 0.98 -9.44
N GLU A 365 13.76 0.19 -8.64
CA GLU A 365 14.73 0.68 -7.67
C GLU A 365 15.91 1.40 -8.32
N LYS A 366 16.33 0.99 -9.52
CA LYS A 366 17.36 1.71 -10.28
C LYS A 366 16.82 2.99 -10.91
N VAL A 367 15.62 2.97 -11.51
CA VAL A 367 15.03 4.16 -12.14
C VAL A 367 14.69 5.23 -11.10
N PHE A 368 14.05 4.85 -9.98
CA PHE A 368 13.51 5.78 -8.98
C PHE A 368 14.21 5.67 -7.62
N GLY A 369 15.42 5.10 -7.55
CA GLY A 369 16.16 4.94 -6.29
C GLY A 369 16.46 6.25 -5.55
N PHE A 370 16.43 7.38 -6.25
CA PHE A 370 16.58 8.72 -5.66
C PHE A 370 15.31 9.25 -4.98
N LEU A 371 14.14 8.71 -5.34
CA LEU A 371 12.85 9.24 -4.94
C LEU A 371 12.63 9.24 -3.42
N PRO A 372 13.00 8.19 -2.66
CA PRO A 372 12.83 8.19 -1.21
C PRO A 372 13.54 9.36 -0.53
N GLU A 373 14.76 9.69 -0.95
CA GLU A 373 15.54 10.80 -0.38
C GLU A 373 14.91 12.15 -0.72
N GLU A 374 14.48 12.33 -1.97
CA GLU A 374 13.81 13.55 -2.40
C GLU A 374 12.45 13.74 -1.69
N LEU A 375 11.62 12.68 -1.56
CA LEU A 375 10.37 12.75 -0.80
C LEU A 375 10.62 13.08 0.68
N SER A 376 11.64 12.46 1.29
CA SER A 376 12.01 12.69 2.69
C SER A 376 12.20 14.17 3.02
N SER A 377 12.76 14.93 2.08
CA SER A 377 13.03 16.36 2.25
C SER A 377 11.79 17.25 2.29
N PHE A 378 10.63 16.75 1.84
CA PHE A 378 9.34 17.46 1.90
C PHE A 378 8.46 17.03 3.06
N ILE A 379 8.84 15.94 3.74
CA ILE A 379 8.09 15.44 4.87
C ILE A 379 8.21 16.44 6.02
N ASP A 380 7.06 16.85 6.53
CA ASP A 380 6.92 17.73 7.68
C ASP A 380 6.03 17.06 8.75
N GLN A 381 5.84 17.69 9.90
CA GLN A 381 5.02 17.25 11.05
C GLN A 381 3.50 17.20 10.75
N CYS A 382 3.10 17.01 9.50
CA CYS A 382 1.71 17.05 9.07
C CYS A 382 1.06 15.67 9.14
N VAL A 383 0.14 15.49 10.10
CA VAL A 383 -0.72 14.29 10.17
C VAL A 383 -1.50 14.08 8.85
N GLY A 384 -1.83 15.17 8.14
CA GLY A 384 -2.47 15.10 6.82
C GLY A 384 -1.62 14.37 5.78
N MET A 385 -0.29 14.50 5.79
CA MET A 385 0.59 13.77 4.87
C MET A 385 0.54 12.27 5.15
N ILE A 386 0.56 11.86 6.43
CA ILE A 386 0.47 10.43 6.81
C ILE A 386 -0.85 9.84 6.31
N ALA A 387 -1.96 10.54 6.53
CA ALA A 387 -3.27 10.11 6.07
C ALA A 387 -3.34 9.89 4.55
N ARG A 388 -2.71 10.78 3.76
CA ARG A 388 -2.65 10.65 2.29
C ARG A 388 -1.79 9.46 1.87
N ILE A 389 -0.61 9.30 2.46
CA ILE A 389 0.27 8.15 2.19
C ILE A 389 -0.45 6.83 2.51
N GLU A 390 -1.15 6.73 3.65
CA GLU A 390 -1.90 5.53 4.03
C GLU A 390 -3.03 5.19 3.04
N LYS A 391 -3.69 6.19 2.45
CA LYS A 391 -4.68 5.97 1.37
C LYS A 391 -4.03 5.34 0.14
N TYR A 392 -2.91 5.90 -0.32
CA TYR A 392 -2.16 5.33 -1.46
C TYR A 392 -1.62 3.93 -1.16
N ILE A 393 -1.10 3.67 0.05
CA ILE A 393 -0.68 2.32 0.43
C ILE A 393 -1.86 1.35 0.29
N LYS A 394 -3.03 1.69 0.85
CA LYS A 394 -4.21 0.84 0.81
C LYS A 394 -4.71 0.56 -0.62
N GLU A 395 -4.65 1.56 -1.50
CA GLU A 395 -5.04 1.44 -2.90
C GLU A 395 -4.10 0.50 -3.70
N TYR A 396 -2.79 0.60 -3.46
CA TYR A 396 -1.78 -0.11 -4.24
C TYR A 396 -1.25 -1.41 -3.61
N GLU A 397 -1.55 -1.70 -2.34
CA GLU A 397 -1.01 -2.87 -1.62
C GLU A 397 -1.32 -4.23 -2.27
N LYS A 398 -2.41 -4.33 -3.02
CA LYS A 398 -2.83 -5.57 -3.71
C LYS A 398 -2.52 -5.60 -5.21
N THR A 399 -1.61 -4.74 -5.65
CA THR A 399 -1.29 -4.54 -7.07
C THR A 399 0.16 -4.97 -7.37
N SER A 400 0.56 -4.95 -8.65
CA SER A 400 1.96 -5.21 -9.04
C SER A 400 2.92 -4.06 -8.70
N GLN A 401 2.43 -2.93 -8.20
CA GLN A 401 3.22 -1.73 -7.87
C GLN A 401 3.96 -1.85 -6.52
N GLU A 402 4.71 -2.93 -6.33
CA GLU A 402 5.42 -3.23 -5.07
C GLU A 402 6.47 -2.17 -4.72
N PHE A 403 7.22 -1.67 -5.71
CA PHE A 403 8.19 -0.60 -5.52
C PHE A 403 7.54 0.65 -4.92
N PHE A 404 6.43 1.11 -5.52
CA PHE A 404 5.69 2.27 -5.06
C PHE A 404 5.21 2.09 -3.61
N VAL A 405 4.61 0.93 -3.30
CA VAL A 405 4.17 0.60 -1.94
C VAL A 405 5.34 0.63 -0.94
N LYS A 406 6.52 0.13 -1.33
CA LYS A 406 7.74 0.17 -0.51
C LYS A 406 8.19 1.61 -0.23
N VAL A 407 8.24 2.47 -1.25
CA VAL A 407 8.59 3.90 -1.09
C VAL A 407 7.58 4.62 -0.20
N MET A 408 6.28 4.39 -0.40
CA MET A 408 5.23 4.98 0.44
C MET A 408 5.31 4.50 1.90
N LYS A 409 5.57 3.21 2.15
CA LYS A 409 5.78 2.68 3.51
C LYS A 409 7.00 3.32 4.19
N GLN A 410 8.09 3.57 3.46
CA GLN A 410 9.25 4.28 3.97
C GLN A 410 8.94 5.75 4.31
N ALA A 411 8.27 6.47 3.40
CA ALA A 411 7.84 7.85 3.65
C ALA A 411 6.90 7.93 4.87
N ARG A 412 5.95 7.00 4.99
CA ARG A 412 5.06 6.89 6.16
C ARG A 412 5.85 6.74 7.46
N ALA A 413 6.82 5.83 7.51
CA ALA A 413 7.63 5.60 8.71
C ALA A 413 8.43 6.84 9.13
N GLN A 414 8.93 7.61 8.16
CA GLN A 414 9.60 8.89 8.41
C GLN A 414 8.63 9.95 8.95
N CYS A 415 7.44 10.09 8.34
CA CYS A 415 6.41 10.99 8.85
C CYS A 415 6.01 10.66 10.30
N ILE A 416 5.84 9.37 10.62
CA ILE A 416 5.53 8.91 11.98
C ILE A 416 6.66 9.29 12.94
N THR A 417 7.92 9.02 12.59
CA THR A 417 9.08 9.41 13.41
C THR A 417 9.11 10.92 13.69
N ILE A 418 8.82 11.74 12.67
CA ILE A 418 8.78 13.20 12.79
C ILE A 418 7.62 13.66 13.69
N PHE A 419 6.45 13.03 13.55
CA PHE A 419 5.30 13.28 14.40
C PHE A 419 5.55 12.87 15.86
N GLU A 420 6.14 11.71 16.11
CA GLU A 420 6.50 11.27 17.46
C GLU A 420 7.49 12.23 18.13
N ARG A 421 8.50 12.71 17.38
CA ARG A 421 9.42 13.74 17.88
C ARG A 421 8.68 15.03 18.23
N PHE A 422 7.77 15.49 17.36
CA PHE A 422 6.92 16.64 17.65
C PHE A 422 6.09 16.45 18.93
N MET A 423 5.51 15.26 19.13
CA MET A 423 4.75 14.94 20.33
C MET A 423 5.62 14.95 21.59
N VAL A 424 6.86 14.44 21.53
CA VAL A 424 7.81 14.52 22.65
C VAL A 424 8.14 15.97 22.99
N GLU A 425 8.33 16.85 21.99
CA GLU A 425 8.54 18.28 22.21
C GLU A 425 7.31 18.94 22.86
N GLN A 426 6.10 18.55 22.47
CA GLN A 426 4.86 19.03 23.08
C GLN A 426 4.73 18.60 24.54
N LEU A 427 5.02 17.34 24.84
CA LEU A 427 5.00 16.81 26.22
C LEU A 427 6.00 17.54 27.12
N LYS A 428 7.22 17.74 26.62
CA LYS A 428 8.24 18.51 27.35
C LYS A 428 7.82 19.95 27.61
N ALA A 429 7.18 20.61 26.64
CA ALA A 429 6.68 21.97 26.81
C ALA A 429 5.59 22.07 27.90
N ILE A 430 4.72 21.04 28.01
CA ILE A 430 3.72 20.95 29.08
C ILE A 430 4.40 20.82 30.44
N GLU A 431 5.39 19.94 30.56
CA GLU A 431 6.16 19.75 31.80
C GLU A 431 6.95 21.00 32.20
N ASP A 432 7.61 21.68 31.27
CA ASP A 432 8.39 22.89 31.54
C ASP A 432 7.51 24.06 32.03
N THR A 433 6.22 24.09 31.63
CA THR A 433 5.24 25.08 32.10
C THR A 433 4.96 24.97 33.61
N LYS A 434 5.24 23.80 34.22
CA LYS A 434 5.19 23.59 35.68
C LYS A 434 6.08 24.59 36.43
N VAL A 435 7.25 24.93 35.88
CA VAL A 435 8.31 25.69 36.57
C VAL A 435 8.06 27.21 36.55
N THR A 436 7.28 27.70 35.58
CA THR A 436 7.15 29.15 35.28
C THR A 436 5.88 29.80 35.83
N THR A 437 4.89 29.02 36.26
CA THR A 437 3.58 29.52 36.71
C THR A 437 3.64 30.09 38.13
N LYS A 438 4.26 31.27 38.29
CA LYS A 438 4.43 31.98 39.57
C LYS A 438 3.16 32.71 40.05
N LYS A 439 2.21 33.01 39.15
CA LYS A 439 0.89 33.58 39.49
C LYS A 439 -0.18 32.52 39.23
N ARG A 440 -0.48 31.76 40.28
CA ARG A 440 -1.33 30.57 40.32
C ARG A 440 -2.82 30.93 40.34
N LYS A 441 -3.28 31.64 39.30
CA LYS A 441 -4.68 32.03 39.07
C LYS A 441 -4.99 32.00 37.57
N GLY A 442 -6.18 31.55 37.21
CA GLY A 442 -6.62 31.43 35.82
C GLY A 442 -6.31 30.09 35.19
N ILE A 443 -6.82 29.92 33.98
CA ILE A 443 -6.61 28.71 33.17
C ILE A 443 -5.16 28.70 32.66
N VAL A 444 -4.48 27.57 32.86
CA VAL A 444 -3.09 27.33 32.47
C VAL A 444 -2.97 27.28 30.95
N LEU A 445 -1.84 27.78 30.42
CA LEU A 445 -1.62 27.94 28.99
C LEU A 445 -1.85 26.65 28.18
N PHE A 446 -1.32 25.50 28.64
CA PHE A 446 -1.52 24.23 27.94
C PHE A 446 -2.99 23.77 27.95
N ILE A 447 -3.76 24.05 29.01
CA ILE A 447 -5.20 23.75 29.04
C ILE A 447 -5.97 24.60 28.02
N LYS A 448 -5.56 25.86 27.80
CA LYS A 448 -6.16 26.74 26.78
C LYS A 448 -5.83 26.33 25.34
N ILE A 449 -4.63 25.78 25.10
CA ILE A 449 -4.14 25.45 23.74
C ILE A 449 -4.68 24.11 23.27
N PHE A 450 -4.80 23.13 24.15
CA PHE A 450 -5.16 21.76 23.80
C PHE A 450 -6.42 21.61 22.92
N PRO A 451 -7.54 22.33 23.17
CA PRO A 451 -8.70 22.25 22.28
C PRO A 451 -8.41 22.67 20.83
N ARG A 452 -7.54 23.66 20.63
CA ARG A 452 -7.12 24.16 19.31
C ARG A 452 -6.14 23.19 18.65
N PHE A 453 -5.25 22.59 19.43
CA PHE A 453 -4.39 21.49 18.99
C PHE A 453 -5.22 20.33 18.42
N CYS A 454 -6.26 19.90 19.15
CA CYS A 454 -7.17 18.85 18.69
C CYS A 454 -7.90 19.23 17.40
N GLU A 455 -8.44 20.46 17.30
CA GLU A 455 -9.12 20.93 16.08
C GLU A 455 -8.20 20.89 14.86
N ARG A 456 -6.95 21.35 14.99
CA ARG A 456 -5.96 21.33 13.89
C ARG A 456 -5.70 19.91 13.40
N ILE A 457 -5.43 18.99 14.31
CA ILE A 457 -5.10 17.60 13.95
C ILE A 457 -6.33 16.87 13.37
N GLU A 458 -7.51 17.05 13.97
CA GLU A 458 -8.75 16.43 13.44
C GLU A 458 -9.12 16.97 12.06
N HIS A 459 -8.88 18.26 11.79
CA HIS A 459 -9.06 18.84 10.46
C HIS A 459 -8.17 18.17 9.42
N SER A 460 -6.88 17.94 9.73
CA SER A 460 -5.95 17.23 8.84
C SER A 460 -6.31 15.75 8.63
N MET A 461 -7.16 15.17 9.49
CA MET A 461 -7.63 13.78 9.43
C MET A 461 -9.05 13.60 8.88
N ALA A 462 -9.61 14.63 8.22
CA ALA A 462 -10.97 14.55 7.67
C ALA A 462 -11.13 13.34 6.70
N GLY A 463 -12.08 12.45 7.01
CA GLY A 463 -12.36 11.25 6.18
C GLY A 463 -11.38 10.09 6.33
N VAL A 464 -10.64 10.03 7.45
CA VAL A 464 -9.54 9.07 7.68
C VAL A 464 -9.82 8.07 8.82
N ALA A 465 -11.08 7.96 9.27
CA ALA A 465 -11.44 7.19 10.46
C ALA A 465 -11.05 5.68 10.41
N SER A 466 -10.86 5.11 9.22
CA SER A 466 -10.49 3.70 9.04
C SER A 466 -9.00 3.42 8.85
N LEU A 467 -8.12 4.43 8.97
CA LEU A 467 -6.68 4.25 8.74
C LEU A 467 -5.91 4.19 10.07
N GLU A 468 -4.72 3.57 10.05
CA GLU A 468 -3.88 3.33 11.23
C GLU A 468 -3.43 4.62 11.93
N ILE A 469 -3.30 5.74 11.21
CA ILE A 469 -2.98 7.05 11.80
C ILE A 469 -3.96 7.47 12.89
N ARG A 470 -5.22 7.03 12.82
CA ARG A 470 -6.22 7.33 13.86
C ARG A 470 -5.79 6.76 15.21
N ASP A 471 -5.27 5.53 15.23
CA ASP A 471 -4.82 4.90 16.48
C ASP A 471 -3.56 5.57 17.04
N ILE A 472 -2.66 6.02 16.16
CA ILE A 472 -1.46 6.77 16.55
C ILE A 472 -1.86 8.10 17.20
N VAL A 473 -2.77 8.86 16.58
CA VAL A 473 -3.26 10.14 17.12
C VAL A 473 -4.06 9.94 18.41
N ASN A 474 -4.89 8.90 18.49
CA ASN A 474 -5.64 8.57 19.70
C ASN A 474 -4.68 8.32 20.88
N ARG A 475 -3.63 7.52 20.69
CA ARG A 475 -2.59 7.31 21.71
C ARG A 475 -1.86 8.61 22.08
N ALA A 476 -1.60 9.47 21.09
CA ALA A 476 -0.96 10.77 21.32
C ALA A 476 -1.83 11.69 22.19
N TYR A 477 -3.14 11.74 21.94
CA TYR A 477 -4.11 12.48 22.75
C TYR A 477 -4.19 11.94 24.18
N GLU A 478 -4.28 10.62 24.36
CA GLU A 478 -4.33 10.02 25.69
C GLU A 478 -3.09 10.37 26.54
N THR A 479 -1.90 10.30 25.93
CA THR A 479 -0.64 10.63 26.60
C THR A 479 -0.57 12.11 26.93
N LEU A 480 -0.92 13.00 26.00
CA LEU A 480 -0.96 14.45 26.26
C LEU A 480 -1.88 14.79 27.43
N VAL A 481 -3.12 14.27 27.43
CA VAL A 481 -4.09 14.60 28.49
C VAL A 481 -3.66 14.07 29.85
N LYS A 482 -3.10 12.85 29.90
CA LYS A 482 -2.52 12.30 31.14
C LYS A 482 -1.43 13.21 31.68
N THR A 483 -0.45 13.59 30.85
CA THR A 483 0.62 14.51 31.25
C THR A 483 0.11 15.89 31.65
N MET A 484 -0.92 16.42 30.98
CA MET A 484 -1.56 17.68 31.36
C MET A 484 -2.21 17.61 32.75
N PHE A 485 -2.95 16.55 33.04
CA PHE A 485 -3.59 16.35 34.35
C PHE A 485 -2.56 16.10 35.45
N ASP A 486 -1.55 15.25 35.19
CA ASP A 486 -0.45 15.01 36.12
C ASP A 486 0.33 16.30 36.43
N SER A 487 0.56 17.14 35.41
CA SER A 487 1.21 18.44 35.57
C SER A 487 0.35 19.40 36.41
N LEU A 488 -0.96 19.44 36.16
CA LEU A 488 -1.89 20.26 36.94
C LEU A 488 -1.97 19.81 38.41
N GLU A 489 -1.99 18.49 38.65
CA GLU A 489 -1.96 17.92 40.00
C GLU A 489 -0.61 18.10 40.69
N ALA A 490 0.50 18.02 39.97
CA ALA A 490 1.82 18.28 40.53
C ALA A 490 1.95 19.74 40.97
N ILE A 491 1.46 20.69 40.18
CA ILE A 491 1.38 22.11 40.56
C ILE A 491 0.55 22.26 41.85
N ALA A 492 -0.56 21.52 41.97
CA ALA A 492 -1.39 21.52 43.17
C ALA A 492 -0.69 20.93 44.42
N ARG A 493 0.05 19.83 44.27
CA ARG A 493 0.78 19.17 45.37
C ARG A 493 1.94 20.02 45.89
N ASP A 494 2.71 20.64 45.00
CA ASP A 494 3.84 21.51 45.36
C ASP A 494 3.40 22.70 46.21
N VAL A 495 2.14 23.15 46.09
CA VAL A 495 1.55 24.22 46.90
C VAL A 495 0.99 23.70 48.23
N SER A 496 0.38 22.51 48.24
CA SER A 496 -0.25 21.95 49.44
C SER A 496 0.73 21.61 50.57
N SER A 497 2.02 21.51 50.27
CA SER A 497 3.11 21.31 51.25
C SER A 497 3.39 22.55 52.11
N ILE A 498 2.88 23.71 51.71
CA ILE A 498 2.97 24.98 52.44
C ILE A 498 1.71 25.09 53.32
N ASN A 499 1.87 25.19 54.63
CA ASN A 499 0.77 25.35 55.61
C ASN A 499 0.13 26.76 55.57
N ASP A 500 -0.18 27.29 54.38
CA ASP A 500 -0.98 28.51 54.22
C ASP A 500 -2.37 28.17 53.67
N ASP A 501 -3.39 28.43 54.48
CA ASP A 501 -4.80 28.23 54.15
C ASP A 501 -5.24 28.96 52.88
N LYS A 502 -4.61 30.10 52.57
CA LYS A 502 -4.89 30.89 51.37
C LYS A 502 -4.33 30.21 50.13
N GLU A 503 -3.17 29.60 50.22
CA GLU A 503 -2.55 28.89 49.10
C GLU A 503 -3.27 27.59 48.79
N GLN A 504 -3.69 26.83 49.80
CA GLN A 504 -4.54 25.65 49.62
C GLN A 504 -5.87 26.00 48.95
N LEU A 505 -6.46 27.16 49.26
CA LEU A 505 -7.68 27.61 48.60
C LEU A 505 -7.43 27.98 47.12
N ASN A 506 -6.28 28.57 46.80
CA ASN A 506 -5.90 28.88 45.42
C ASN A 506 -5.73 27.62 44.56
N VAL A 507 -5.29 26.51 45.15
CA VAL A 507 -5.22 25.21 44.46
C VAL A 507 -6.59 24.74 43.99
N HIS A 508 -7.60 24.79 44.87
CA HIS A 508 -8.96 24.42 44.48
C HIS A 508 -9.51 25.32 43.38
N ILE A 509 -9.26 26.64 43.46
CA ILE A 509 -9.69 27.60 42.43
C ILE A 509 -9.05 27.26 41.07
N MET A 510 -7.74 27.03 41.05
CA MET A 510 -7.01 26.69 39.83
C MET A 510 -7.54 25.39 39.19
N ILE A 511 -7.73 24.32 39.98
CA ILE A 511 -8.23 23.05 39.43
C ILE A 511 -9.66 23.22 38.91
N LEU A 512 -10.51 23.99 39.62
CA LEU A 512 -11.88 24.26 39.17
C LEU A 512 -11.92 24.99 37.82
N GLU A 513 -11.15 26.07 37.67
CA GLU A 513 -11.10 26.83 36.42
C GLU A 513 -10.61 25.96 35.26
N ASN A 514 -9.54 25.18 35.46
CA ASN A 514 -8.92 24.38 34.42
C ASN A 514 -9.76 23.15 34.03
N MET A 515 -10.33 22.43 35.00
CA MET A 515 -11.15 21.24 34.72
C MET A 515 -12.50 21.62 34.10
N HIS A 516 -13.08 22.77 34.49
CA HIS A 516 -14.29 23.29 33.87
C HIS A 516 -14.06 23.66 32.41
N HIS A 517 -12.99 24.43 32.14
CA HIS A 517 -12.59 24.80 30.78
C HIS A 517 -12.36 23.58 29.90
N PHE A 518 -11.55 22.63 30.38
CA PHE A 518 -11.27 21.39 29.66
C PHE A 518 -12.55 20.61 29.33
N HIS A 519 -13.45 20.45 30.31
CA HIS A 519 -14.71 19.74 30.10
C HIS A 519 -15.57 20.42 29.02
N ASN A 520 -15.75 21.74 29.10
CA ASN A 520 -16.60 22.48 28.17
C ASN A 520 -16.04 22.45 26.74
N GLU A 521 -14.77 22.79 26.57
CA GLU A 521 -14.15 22.90 25.24
C GLU A 521 -14.05 21.52 24.55
N ILE A 522 -13.63 20.48 25.25
CA ILE A 522 -13.44 19.15 24.64
C ILE A 522 -14.77 18.47 24.35
N ARG A 523 -15.77 18.62 25.24
CA ARG A 523 -17.11 18.06 25.02
C ARG A 523 -17.77 18.62 23.75
N MET A 524 -17.56 19.89 23.45
CA MET A 524 -18.13 20.54 22.25
C MET A 524 -17.56 19.95 20.94
N ARG A 525 -16.32 19.43 20.97
CA ARG A 525 -15.60 18.89 19.80
C ARG A 525 -15.94 17.43 19.49
N LYS A 526 -16.54 16.68 20.42
CA LYS A 526 -17.02 15.29 20.24
C LYS A 526 -15.93 14.30 19.79
N ILE A 527 -14.74 14.39 20.36
CA ILE A 527 -13.63 13.47 20.08
C ILE A 527 -13.74 12.26 21.01
N LEU A 528 -14.13 11.10 20.45
CA LEU A 528 -14.51 9.90 21.23
C LEU A 528 -13.42 9.41 22.19
N VAL A 529 -12.15 9.41 21.78
CA VAL A 529 -11.04 8.96 22.65
C VAL A 529 -10.87 9.83 23.90
N LEU A 530 -11.36 11.08 23.86
CA LEU A 530 -11.25 12.02 24.97
C LEU A 530 -12.42 11.93 25.96
N ASP A 531 -13.49 11.20 25.65
CA ASP A 531 -14.68 11.11 26.50
C ASP A 531 -14.37 10.65 27.94
N PRO A 532 -13.54 9.61 28.19
CA PRO A 532 -13.17 9.21 29.55
C PRO A 532 -12.52 10.34 30.36
N TYR A 533 -11.75 11.20 29.68
CA TYR A 533 -11.07 12.33 30.31
C TYR A 533 -12.01 13.50 30.58
N THR A 534 -13.05 13.69 29.76
CA THR A 534 -14.10 14.67 30.06
C THR A 534 -14.92 14.27 31.29
N VAL A 535 -15.13 12.96 31.50
CA VAL A 535 -15.76 12.39 32.70
C VAL A 535 -14.86 12.58 33.92
N TYR A 536 -13.55 12.27 33.79
CA TYR A 536 -12.58 12.54 34.84
C TYR A 536 -12.52 14.01 35.23
N ALA A 537 -12.43 14.92 34.25
CA ALA A 537 -12.39 16.36 34.48
C ALA A 537 -13.63 16.83 35.24
N LYS A 538 -14.82 16.33 34.89
CA LYS A 538 -16.07 16.63 35.61
C LYS A 538 -16.04 16.11 37.05
N SER A 539 -15.62 14.88 37.27
CA SER A 539 -15.53 14.30 38.62
C SER A 539 -14.51 15.03 39.49
N SER A 540 -13.36 15.38 38.94
CA SER A 540 -12.33 16.19 39.62
C SER A 540 -12.85 17.59 39.93
N TYR A 541 -13.55 18.22 38.99
CA TYR A 541 -14.23 19.50 39.20
C TYR A 541 -15.21 19.43 40.39
N GLU A 542 -16.11 18.44 40.42
CA GLU A 542 -17.09 18.25 41.50
C GLU A 542 -16.41 18.05 42.86
N LYS A 543 -15.38 17.21 42.92
CA LYS A 543 -14.59 16.97 44.15
C LYS A 543 -13.92 18.23 44.68
N HIS A 544 -13.25 18.99 43.81
CA HIS A 544 -12.59 20.23 44.21
C HIS A 544 -13.59 21.33 44.55
N LEU A 545 -14.78 21.32 43.94
CA LEU A 545 -15.85 22.27 44.19
C LEU A 545 -16.44 22.06 45.58
N GLU A 546 -16.69 20.82 45.96
CA GLU A 546 -17.20 20.47 47.27
C GLU A 546 -16.21 20.87 48.37
N ALA A 547 -14.92 20.57 48.17
CA ALA A 547 -13.86 20.98 49.10
C ALA A 547 -13.71 22.51 49.20
N TYR A 548 -13.79 23.20 48.05
CA TYR A 548 -13.80 24.67 48.00
C TYR A 548 -15.00 25.25 48.74
N ALA A 549 -16.22 24.75 48.47
CA ALA A 549 -17.44 25.21 49.11
C ALA A 549 -17.34 25.08 50.63
N ARG A 550 -16.91 23.91 51.14
CA ARG A 550 -16.68 23.70 52.58
C ARG A 550 -15.71 24.72 53.18
N LYS A 551 -14.55 24.92 52.56
CA LYS A 551 -13.51 25.85 53.07
C LYS A 551 -13.94 27.33 53.01
N VAL A 552 -14.68 27.74 51.98
CA VAL A 552 -15.15 29.13 51.87
C VAL A 552 -16.32 29.40 52.82
N LEU A 553 -17.21 28.43 53.04
CA LEU A 553 -18.36 28.53 53.95
C LEU A 553 -17.97 28.61 55.43
N GLN A 554 -16.90 27.92 55.82
CA GLN A 554 -16.39 28.00 57.20
C GLN A 554 -16.03 29.43 57.62
N LYS A 555 -15.66 30.32 56.70
CA LYS A 555 -15.21 31.66 57.09
C LYS A 555 -16.34 32.59 57.61
N PRO A 556 -17.45 32.80 56.90
CA PRO A 556 -18.58 33.59 57.40
C PRO A 556 -19.42 32.84 58.45
N PHE A 557 -19.43 31.51 58.43
CA PHE A 557 -20.32 30.69 59.25
C PHE A 557 -19.59 29.73 60.21
N SER A 558 -18.32 29.99 60.57
CA SER A 558 -17.46 29.07 61.34
C SER A 558 -18.12 28.54 62.60
N LYS A 559 -18.60 29.44 63.46
CA LYS A 559 -19.21 29.07 64.75
C LYS A 559 -20.51 28.29 64.58
N LEU A 560 -21.27 28.59 63.53
CA LEU A 560 -22.52 27.89 63.21
C LEU A 560 -22.20 26.46 62.75
N ILE A 561 -21.27 26.30 61.82
CA ILE A 561 -20.86 25.01 61.27
C ILE A 561 -20.18 24.15 62.34
N GLU A 562 -19.21 24.70 63.09
CA GLU A 562 -18.50 24.00 64.16
C GLU A 562 -19.44 23.48 65.26
N PHE A 563 -20.49 24.23 65.59
CA PHE A 563 -21.46 23.81 66.59
C PHE A 563 -22.26 22.58 66.15
N PHE A 564 -22.77 22.59 64.90
CA PHE A 564 -23.55 21.47 64.36
C PHE A 564 -22.68 20.27 63.97
N ASP A 565 -21.48 20.49 63.42
CA ASP A 565 -20.49 19.43 63.19
C ASP A 565 -20.08 18.76 64.51
N GLY A 566 -20.01 19.55 65.58
CA GLY A 566 -19.77 19.07 66.95
C GLY A 566 -20.88 18.17 67.46
N ILE A 567 -22.15 18.52 67.19
CA ILE A 567 -23.32 17.69 67.48
C ILE A 567 -23.29 16.40 66.66
N ASP A 568 -23.02 16.47 65.36
CA ASP A 568 -22.92 15.29 64.50
C ASP A 568 -21.85 14.30 64.98
N ASN A 569 -20.70 14.80 65.43
CA ASN A 569 -19.65 13.95 65.99
C ASN A 569 -20.06 13.32 67.32
N LEU A 570 -20.81 14.04 68.15
CA LEU A 570 -21.30 13.53 69.44
C LEU A 570 -22.40 12.48 69.26
N LEU A 571 -23.26 12.66 68.25
CA LEU A 571 -24.29 11.69 67.85
C LEU A 571 -23.73 10.36 67.34
N LYS A 572 -22.43 10.28 67.00
CA LYS A 572 -21.78 9.01 66.67
C LYS A 572 -21.54 8.13 67.90
N THR A 573 -21.49 8.71 69.09
CA THR A 573 -21.13 8.03 70.34
C THR A 573 -22.16 8.14 71.46
N SER A 574 -23.11 9.07 71.33
CA SER A 574 -24.10 9.39 72.37
C SER A 574 -25.50 9.44 71.78
N ALA A 575 -26.51 9.13 72.60
CA ALA A 575 -27.90 9.18 72.16
C ALA A 575 -28.34 10.64 71.90
N PRO A 576 -29.28 10.90 70.98
CA PRO A 576 -29.75 12.25 70.68
C PRO A 576 -30.23 13.05 71.90
N GLU A 577 -30.80 12.36 72.88
CA GLU A 577 -31.31 12.92 74.13
C GLU A 577 -30.18 13.40 75.06
N GLU A 578 -28.97 12.83 74.92
CA GLU A 578 -27.81 13.13 75.77
C GLU A 578 -27.04 14.38 75.31
N VAL A 579 -27.20 14.76 74.03
CA VAL A 579 -26.50 15.89 73.40
C VAL A 579 -26.74 17.18 74.17
N GLY A 580 -27.99 17.45 74.57
CA GLY A 580 -28.38 18.67 75.26
C GLY A 580 -27.84 18.81 76.70
N PHE A 581 -27.26 17.75 77.27
CA PHE A 581 -26.63 17.76 78.59
C PHE A 581 -25.13 18.10 78.53
N HIS A 582 -24.50 18.04 77.35
CA HIS A 582 -23.11 18.49 77.19
C HIS A 582 -23.02 20.01 77.27
N MET A 583 -22.18 20.55 78.16
CA MET A 583 -22.06 22.00 78.39
C MET A 583 -21.79 22.82 77.11
N ARG A 584 -21.05 22.27 76.14
CA ARG A 584 -20.72 22.94 74.87
C ARG A 584 -21.89 22.96 73.87
N TYR A 585 -22.83 22.03 74.00
CA TYR A 585 -23.98 21.86 73.11
C TYR A 585 -25.30 21.87 73.91
N SER A 586 -25.36 22.65 74.99
CA SER A 586 -26.56 22.75 75.81
C SER A 586 -27.64 23.60 75.12
N LYS A 587 -28.89 23.50 75.60
CA LYS A 587 -30.01 24.34 75.14
C LYS A 587 -29.69 25.85 75.21
N GLU A 588 -28.95 26.27 76.24
CA GLU A 588 -28.50 27.67 76.38
C GLU A 588 -27.46 28.06 75.34
N SER A 589 -26.53 27.16 75.01
CA SER A 589 -25.51 27.37 73.97
C SER A 589 -26.14 27.45 72.58
N LEU A 590 -27.14 26.61 72.30
CA LEU A 590 -27.94 26.69 71.06
C LEU A 590 -28.70 28.03 70.97
N LYS A 591 -29.37 28.46 72.06
CA LYS A 591 -30.10 29.73 72.10
C LYS A 591 -29.19 30.95 71.84
N LYS A 592 -28.01 30.96 72.46
CA LYS A 592 -26.98 31.99 72.22
C LYS A 592 -26.48 31.98 70.78
N LEU A 593 -26.37 30.81 70.15
CA LEU A 593 -25.97 30.68 68.75
C LEU A 593 -27.05 31.22 67.80
N THR A 594 -28.33 30.92 68.06
CA THR A 594 -29.44 31.44 67.24
C THR A 594 -29.61 32.95 67.34
N GLU A 595 -29.37 33.53 68.52
CA GLU A 595 -29.36 34.99 68.74
C GLU A 595 -28.18 35.69 68.05
N HIS A 596 -27.08 34.97 67.77
CA HIS A 596 -25.88 35.48 67.08
C HIS A 596 -25.92 35.31 65.56
N TYR A 597 -26.86 34.52 65.02
CA TYR A 597 -27.03 34.27 63.60
C TYR A 597 -28.47 34.62 63.17
N THR A 598 -28.82 35.89 63.35
CA THR A 598 -30.11 36.45 62.93
C THR A 598 -30.26 36.44 61.40
N ALA A 599 -31.48 36.57 60.88
CA ALA A 599 -31.73 36.65 59.43
C ALA A 599 -30.88 37.74 58.73
N ARG A 600 -30.63 38.87 59.42
CA ARG A 600 -29.78 39.96 58.94
C ARG A 600 -28.30 39.56 58.86
N GLU A 601 -27.81 38.83 59.84
CA GLU A 601 -26.41 38.36 59.88
C GLU A 601 -26.16 37.25 58.86
N ILE A 602 -27.14 36.36 58.65
CA ILE A 602 -27.08 35.35 57.58
C ILE A 602 -27.00 36.03 56.21
N LYS A 603 -27.85 37.02 55.93
CA LYS A 603 -27.78 37.80 54.69
C LYS A 603 -26.43 38.50 54.52
N LYS A 604 -25.92 39.14 55.57
CA LYS A 604 -24.59 39.79 55.57
C LYS A 604 -23.46 38.78 55.34
N GLY A 605 -23.56 37.57 55.91
CA GLY A 605 -22.63 36.47 55.69
C GLY A 605 -22.63 35.99 54.24
N LEU A 606 -23.81 35.85 53.64
CA LEU A 606 -23.97 35.51 52.22
C LEU A 606 -23.40 36.59 51.28
N GLU A 607 -23.60 37.87 51.59
CA GLU A 607 -23.00 38.98 50.82
C GLU A 607 -21.47 38.96 50.88
N GLN A 608 -20.89 38.67 52.05
CA GLN A 608 -19.44 38.53 52.22
C GLN A 608 -18.91 37.30 51.48
N LEU A 609 -19.65 36.19 51.53
CA LEU A 609 -19.34 34.96 50.81
C LEU A 609 -19.30 35.21 49.30
N TYR A 610 -20.35 35.85 48.76
CA TYR A 610 -20.40 36.21 47.34
C TYR A 610 -19.23 37.09 46.93
N LYS A 611 -18.94 38.18 47.67
CA LYS A 611 -17.76 39.05 47.42
C LYS A 611 -16.44 38.27 47.40
N ARG A 612 -16.35 37.20 48.18
CA ARG A 612 -15.15 36.36 48.26
C ARG A 612 -15.05 35.45 47.04
N VAL A 613 -16.14 34.80 46.65
CA VAL A 613 -16.22 33.93 45.46
C VAL A 613 -15.98 34.74 44.17
N GLU A 614 -16.58 35.93 44.08
CA GLU A 614 -16.39 36.89 42.97
C GLU A 614 -14.94 37.36 42.82
N LYS A 615 -14.17 37.44 43.91
CA LYS A 615 -12.72 37.75 43.85
C LYS A 615 -11.85 36.57 43.43
N HIS A 616 -12.40 35.37 43.47
CA HIS A 616 -11.66 34.13 43.21
C HIS A 616 -11.82 33.68 41.75
N PHE A 617 -13.00 33.82 41.17
CA PHE A 617 -13.30 33.42 39.79
C PHE A 617 -13.54 34.65 38.92
N THR A 618 -13.07 34.60 37.68
CA THR A 618 -13.46 35.55 36.63
C THR A 618 -14.87 35.22 36.11
N GLU A 619 -15.55 36.16 35.44
CA GLU A 619 -16.82 35.87 34.74
C GLU A 619 -16.63 35.04 33.46
N GLU A 620 -15.38 34.69 33.11
CA GLU A 620 -15.09 33.84 31.95
C GLU A 620 -15.83 32.49 32.09
N GLU A 621 -16.51 32.09 31.02
CA GLU A 621 -17.29 30.84 30.90
C GLU A 621 -18.50 30.70 31.84
N GLY A 622 -18.88 31.75 32.57
CA GLY A 622 -20.00 31.69 33.50
C GLY A 622 -19.76 30.80 34.72
N LEU A 623 -18.51 30.38 34.97
CA LEU A 623 -18.12 29.52 36.08
C LEU A 623 -18.54 30.10 37.43
N LEU A 624 -18.43 31.42 37.62
CA LEU A 624 -18.88 32.12 38.82
C LEU A 624 -20.35 31.83 39.15
N ARG A 625 -21.24 31.79 38.14
CA ARG A 625 -22.67 31.52 38.33
C ARG A 625 -22.91 30.08 38.75
N VAL A 626 -22.22 29.14 38.10
CA VAL A 626 -22.32 27.70 38.39
C VAL A 626 -21.82 27.42 39.81
N VAL A 627 -20.64 27.95 40.16
CA VAL A 627 -20.06 27.80 41.49
C VAL A 627 -20.94 28.44 42.56
N TRP A 628 -21.47 29.65 42.31
CA TRP A 628 -22.38 30.30 43.26
C TRP A 628 -23.68 29.52 43.45
N GLY A 629 -24.27 28.99 42.38
CA GLY A 629 -25.45 28.14 42.45
C GLY A 629 -25.23 26.91 43.34
N ILE A 630 -24.09 26.25 43.18
CA ILE A 630 -23.73 25.07 43.98
C ILE A 630 -23.43 25.44 45.44
N ILE A 631 -22.71 26.55 45.69
CA ILE A 631 -22.51 27.06 47.06
C ILE A 631 -23.85 27.38 47.72
N GLY A 632 -24.77 28.02 46.99
CA GLY A 632 -26.12 28.29 47.46
C GLY A 632 -26.87 27.01 47.83
N GLN A 633 -26.75 25.97 47.01
CA GLN A 633 -27.34 24.66 47.29
C GLN A 633 -26.74 24.02 48.55
N VAL A 634 -25.42 24.07 48.73
CA VAL A 634 -24.74 23.57 49.94
C VAL A 634 -25.21 24.32 51.19
N VAL A 635 -25.41 25.64 51.10
CA VAL A 635 -25.96 26.44 52.22
C VAL A 635 -27.38 26.01 52.56
N ILE A 636 -28.22 25.76 51.55
CA ILE A 636 -29.59 25.28 51.74
C ILE A 636 -29.59 23.90 52.42
N ASP A 637 -28.73 22.99 51.97
CA ASP A 637 -28.68 21.63 52.51
C ASP A 637 -28.11 21.61 53.93
N ASN A 638 -27.09 22.41 54.24
CA ASN A 638 -26.63 22.62 55.61
C ASN A 638 -27.74 23.18 56.50
N HIS A 639 -28.54 24.14 56.02
CA HIS A 639 -29.65 24.69 56.78
C HIS A 639 -30.74 23.64 57.08
N LYS A 640 -31.09 22.80 56.11
CA LYS A 640 -32.02 21.66 56.34
C LYS A 640 -31.45 20.71 57.40
N HIS A 641 -30.16 20.39 57.31
CA HIS A 641 -29.47 19.52 58.26
C HIS A 641 -29.47 20.12 59.67
N PHE A 642 -29.19 21.42 59.81
CA PHE A 642 -29.26 22.10 61.11
C PHE A 642 -30.66 22.06 61.72
N ILE A 643 -31.71 22.24 60.91
CA ILE A 643 -33.11 22.10 61.38
C ILE A 643 -33.39 20.67 61.86
N ASP A 644 -32.94 19.65 61.11
CA ASP A 644 -33.09 18.24 61.49
C ASP A 644 -32.40 17.93 62.83
N LEU A 645 -31.15 18.37 63.00
CA LEU A 645 -30.40 18.22 64.24
C LEU A 645 -31.06 18.94 65.43
N ILE A 646 -31.61 20.14 65.22
CA ILE A 646 -32.35 20.85 66.28
C ILE A 646 -33.57 20.05 66.71
N ASN A 647 -34.36 19.55 65.76
CA ASN A 647 -35.56 18.78 66.04
C ASN A 647 -35.26 17.46 66.75
N ARG A 648 -34.15 16.80 66.37
CA ARG A 648 -33.75 15.50 66.90
C ARG A 648 -33.12 15.58 68.30
N CYS A 649 -32.27 16.57 68.54
CA CYS A 649 -31.51 16.69 69.80
C CYS A 649 -32.19 17.57 70.85
N TYR A 650 -33.16 18.42 70.46
CA TYR A 650 -33.82 19.37 71.36
C TYR A 650 -35.35 19.45 71.16
N PRO A 651 -36.09 18.31 71.18
CA PRO A 651 -37.51 18.24 70.82
C PRO A 651 -38.43 19.15 71.67
N ASP A 652 -38.07 19.42 72.93
CA ASP A 652 -38.87 20.24 73.86
C ASP A 652 -38.35 21.67 74.07
N SER A 653 -37.37 22.11 73.28
CA SER A 653 -36.71 23.41 73.49
C SER A 653 -37.47 24.60 72.89
N ASN A 654 -38.38 24.36 71.93
CA ASN A 654 -39.06 25.39 71.14
C ASN A 654 -38.11 26.39 70.45
N ILE A 655 -36.81 26.07 70.35
CA ILE A 655 -35.78 26.89 69.71
C ILE A 655 -35.84 26.61 68.22
N LYS A 656 -36.03 27.66 67.41
CA LYS A 656 -36.00 27.59 65.94
C LYS A 656 -35.03 28.64 65.43
N LEU A 657 -34.48 28.39 64.24
CA LEU A 657 -33.77 29.43 63.50
C LEU A 657 -34.76 30.53 63.11
N GLU A 658 -34.35 31.81 63.24
CA GLU A 658 -35.21 32.98 63.01
C GLU A 658 -35.67 33.16 61.55
N TYR A 659 -35.10 32.39 60.62
CA TYR A 659 -35.33 32.49 59.18
C TYR A 659 -35.82 31.17 58.62
N SER A 660 -36.71 31.24 57.63
CA SER A 660 -37.23 30.07 56.94
C SER A 660 -36.34 29.66 55.75
N LEU A 661 -36.55 28.44 55.25
CA LEU A 661 -35.89 27.96 54.03
C LEU A 661 -36.22 28.84 52.80
N SER A 662 -37.43 29.39 52.73
CA SER A 662 -37.83 30.37 51.71
C SER A 662 -37.08 31.70 51.83
N ASP A 663 -36.84 32.18 53.06
CA ASP A 663 -36.06 33.41 53.29
C ASP A 663 -34.61 33.22 52.85
N LEU A 664 -34.02 32.06 53.17
CA LEU A 664 -32.66 31.70 52.78
C LEU A 664 -32.50 31.62 51.25
N GLN A 665 -33.45 30.99 50.56
CA GLN A 665 -33.48 30.95 49.08
C GLN A 665 -33.61 32.35 48.48
N ASN A 666 -34.45 33.21 49.05
CA ASN A 666 -34.60 34.59 48.63
C ASN A 666 -33.32 35.40 48.87
N PHE A 667 -32.62 35.20 49.99
CA PHE A 667 -31.34 35.85 50.25
C PHE A 667 -30.27 35.46 49.23
N ILE A 668 -30.16 34.18 48.87
CA ILE A 668 -29.19 33.70 47.87
C ILE A 668 -29.47 34.32 46.48
N LYS A 669 -30.75 34.41 46.09
CA LYS A 669 -31.17 35.06 44.83
C LYS A 669 -30.87 36.56 44.82
N VAL A 670 -31.29 37.28 45.87
CA VAL A 670 -31.10 38.74 46.00
C VAL A 670 -29.62 39.11 46.04
N VAL A 671 -28.77 38.30 46.68
CA VAL A 671 -27.31 38.55 46.69
C VAL A 671 -26.69 38.41 45.30
N HIS A 672 -27.24 37.53 44.45
CA HIS A 672 -26.79 37.37 43.07
C HIS A 672 -27.33 38.47 42.13
N GLU A 673 -28.58 38.89 42.32
CA GLU A 673 -29.29 39.85 41.45
C GLU A 673 -29.04 41.32 41.84
N GLY A 674 -28.95 41.63 43.13
CA GLY A 674 -28.83 42.99 43.70
C GLY A 674 -27.50 43.71 43.44
N ARG A 675 -26.65 43.17 42.57
CA ARG A 675 -25.44 43.84 42.06
C ARG A 675 -25.39 43.98 40.54
N LYS A 676 -26.43 43.52 39.83
CA LYS A 676 -26.61 43.83 38.40
C LYS A 676 -27.28 45.18 38.17
N SER A 677 -27.58 45.95 39.22
CA SER A 677 -28.07 47.34 39.18
C SER A 677 -26.96 48.34 39.42
#